data_AF-A0A9C9G0E9-F1
#
_entry.id   AF-A0A9C9G0E9-F1
#
_cell.length_a   1.000
_cell.length_b   1.000
_cell.length_c   1.000
_cell.angle_alpha   90.00
_cell.angle_beta   90.00
_cell.angle_gamma   90.00
#
_symmetry.space_group_name_H-M   'P 1'
#
loop_
_entity.id
_entity.type
_entity.pdbx_description
1 polymer ?
#
loop_
_entity_poly.entity_id
_entity_poly.type
_entity_poly.pdbx_seq_one_letter_code
_entity_poly.pdbx_strand_id
1 'polypeptide(L)'
;MKQKHRRTKQEKVGYPPSDAATAVQLHQAGRLVEAERLYHKILEQHPGDPDILHLLGVLAGQRGHHDASIDLIRKAIAINPRDASYHSNLGRALLALGKWDEAASALHHAIGINPGNPDFHNALGHILQNQGKLESAINHYKHALQLNPRQENAYIQLGGMLEQVGNSLEAEKQYMAALSINPQNPQAHNNLANLLCKQSRTMDAIEHYLLALSAKPMHAPYQTNLVGALKQVQIQEVSPLLAQEITHIFSVPGIEKQSLSDVAISALRNTDNSGFLDSDPPQTLELLRDYLSGTESGCTLEKRLFHFLLRETVVTRPELETRLSCLRKSLLELAVTETVSSHNSMDALLALTCSLAHQCFINEYIWEITSKEESNLARLTRTLTGGLLASEEYQYRLAVFAMYRPLHELALDNTVPDSDSTSWNTHLGYVIERQINNFFREQALMQDIKAITPIEDSISLAVQSQYEGNPYPQWLELGIQQPRSLGTILRGLFQLFDVPAFLDESMEILIAGCGTGRHAISVAATHTDSKVLAIDLSKSSLAYAIRMSEKLHVRNITFRQGDILALSDTDLSFPYIECSGVLHHMENPLAGWKVLVGLLQPGGVMKIALYSEKARFSVKNTREYIATSGFDPTPKGIRACRRKIMKMGDKNPIKSVTKWKDFYSLSECRDLLFHVQEHRFNIDEIRNALTALKLNFIGFELGNPTTASIYRKHFPDDTGMVNLAYWEKFEGMYPDTFANMYQFWCQKA
;
A
#
# COMPACT_ATOMS: atom_id res chain seq x y z
N MET A 1 -15.75 56.50 5.32
CA MET A 1 -16.73 57.53 4.89
C MET A 1 -17.61 56.91 3.79
N LYS A 2 -18.92 57.10 3.90
CA LYS A 2 -20.01 56.44 3.15
C LYS A 2 -19.81 56.40 1.63
N GLN A 3 -19.95 55.23 1.00
CA GLN A 3 -20.32 55.11 -0.42
C GLN A 3 -21.71 54.47 -0.56
N LYS A 4 -22.56 55.18 -1.28
CA LYS A 4 -24.00 55.04 -1.42
C LYS A 4 -24.37 53.72 -2.11
N HIS A 5 -25.16 52.89 -1.45
CA HIS A 5 -26.02 51.93 -2.13
C HIS A 5 -27.03 52.69 -3.00
N ARG A 6 -26.89 52.52 -4.32
CA ARG A 6 -27.81 53.03 -5.32
C ARG A 6 -29.09 52.19 -5.21
N ARG A 7 -30.11 52.74 -4.54
CA ARG A 7 -31.48 52.22 -4.56
C ARG A 7 -31.99 52.23 -6.01
N THR A 8 -31.98 51.08 -6.67
CA THR A 8 -32.90 50.79 -7.76
C THR A 8 -34.23 50.39 -7.15
N LYS A 9 -35.31 51.02 -7.64
CA LYS A 9 -36.68 50.85 -7.18
C LYS A 9 -37.07 49.37 -7.18
N GLN A 10 -37.34 48.83 -5.99
CA GLN A 10 -38.11 47.60 -5.82
C GLN A 10 -39.53 47.85 -6.33
N GLU A 11 -39.89 47.24 -7.45
CA GLU A 11 -41.28 46.86 -7.66
C GLU A 11 -41.61 45.79 -6.62
N LYS A 12 -42.66 46.05 -5.84
CA LYS A 12 -43.06 45.26 -4.68
C LYS A 12 -43.49 43.87 -5.11
N VAL A 13 -42.69 42.87 -4.75
CA VAL A 13 -43.08 41.45 -4.79
C VAL A 13 -44.01 41.19 -3.59
N GLY A 14 -45.17 40.56 -3.84
CA GLY A 14 -46.33 40.51 -2.94
C GLY A 14 -46.45 39.26 -2.08
N TYR A 15 -45.40 38.84 -1.35
CA TYR A 15 -45.48 37.81 -0.30
C TYR A 15 -44.87 38.30 1.03
N PRO A 16 -45.18 37.68 2.19
CA PRO A 16 -44.63 38.11 3.48
C PRO A 16 -43.10 38.02 3.46
N PRO A 17 -42.36 39.12 3.75
CA PRO A 17 -40.89 39.11 3.76
C PRO A 17 -40.28 38.04 4.68
N SER A 18 -41.06 37.48 5.61
CA SER A 18 -40.66 36.41 6.53
C SER A 18 -40.36 35.08 5.82
N ASP A 19 -41.21 34.62 4.89
CA ASP A 19 -41.15 33.22 4.43
C ASP A 19 -39.92 32.97 3.53
N ALA A 20 -39.60 33.90 2.62
CA ALA A 20 -38.39 33.78 1.79
C ALA A 20 -37.10 33.97 2.59
N ALA A 21 -37.08 34.92 3.54
CA ALA A 21 -35.93 35.12 4.42
C ALA A 21 -35.69 33.88 5.30
N THR A 22 -36.76 33.29 5.84
CA THR A 22 -36.69 32.03 6.59
C THR A 22 -36.23 30.87 5.72
N ALA A 23 -36.72 30.74 4.48
CA ALA A 23 -36.26 29.69 3.57
C ALA A 23 -34.75 29.79 3.28
N VAL A 24 -34.25 31.00 3.02
CA VAL A 24 -32.81 31.26 2.82
C VAL A 24 -32.01 30.97 4.09
N GLN A 25 -32.49 31.36 5.27
CA GLN A 25 -31.82 31.05 6.54
C GLN A 25 -31.74 29.54 6.79
N LEU A 26 -32.82 28.80 6.52
CA LEU A 26 -32.83 27.34 6.64
C LEU A 26 -31.86 26.69 5.66
N HIS A 27 -31.80 27.20 4.42
CA HIS A 27 -30.84 26.73 3.40
C HIS A 27 -29.40 26.99 3.85
N GLN A 28 -29.09 28.19 4.34
CA GLN A 28 -27.77 28.56 4.87
C GLN A 28 -27.38 27.74 6.11
N ALA A 29 -28.37 27.35 6.92
CA ALA A 29 -28.18 26.47 8.08
C ALA A 29 -28.11 24.98 7.73
N GLY A 30 -28.17 24.61 6.44
CA GLY A 30 -28.11 23.21 5.99
C GLY A 30 -29.39 22.40 6.21
N ARG A 31 -30.50 23.03 6.62
CA ARG A 31 -31.82 22.39 6.77
C ARG A 31 -32.52 22.29 5.41
N LEU A 32 -31.90 21.53 4.50
CA LEU A 32 -32.24 21.52 3.08
C LEU A 32 -33.69 21.10 2.80
N VAL A 33 -34.20 20.08 3.49
CA VAL A 33 -35.58 19.59 3.28
C VAL A 33 -36.63 20.66 3.63
N GLU A 34 -36.38 21.42 4.71
CA GLU A 34 -37.31 22.45 5.17
C GLU A 34 -37.23 23.70 4.30
N ALA A 35 -36.02 24.07 3.87
CA ALA A 35 -35.81 25.14 2.91
C ALA A 35 -36.50 24.84 1.57
N GLU A 36 -36.35 23.62 1.06
CA GLU A 36 -37.00 23.13 -0.17
C GLU A 36 -38.53 23.23 -0.08
N ARG A 37 -39.12 22.78 1.04
CA ARG A 37 -40.57 22.87 1.26
C ARG A 37 -41.07 24.32 1.20
N LEU A 38 -40.32 25.25 1.80
CA LEU A 38 -40.67 26.67 1.77
C LEU A 38 -40.47 27.29 0.38
N TYR A 39 -39.40 26.93 -0.33
CA TYR A 39 -39.21 27.38 -1.71
C TYR A 39 -40.36 26.92 -2.62
N HIS A 40 -40.83 25.67 -2.50
CA HIS A 40 -42.00 25.19 -3.23
C HIS A 40 -43.28 25.97 -2.85
N LYS A 41 -43.54 26.19 -1.56
CA LYS A 41 -44.69 27.00 -1.10
C LYS A 41 -44.66 28.42 -1.68
N ILE A 42 -43.48 29.04 -1.78
CA ILE A 42 -43.33 30.37 -2.38
C ILE A 42 -43.62 30.31 -3.88
N LEU A 43 -43.13 29.29 -4.59
CA LEU A 43 -43.38 29.10 -6.02
C LEU A 43 -44.83 28.72 -6.36
N GLU A 44 -45.60 28.11 -5.44
CA GLU A 44 -47.05 27.92 -5.62
C GLU A 44 -47.79 29.26 -5.73
N GLN A 45 -47.33 30.27 -4.98
CA GLN A 45 -47.92 31.61 -4.97
C GLN A 45 -47.31 32.51 -6.05
N HIS A 46 -46.03 32.29 -6.37
CA HIS A 46 -45.24 33.09 -7.30
C HIS A 46 -44.39 32.19 -8.21
N PRO A 47 -44.99 31.49 -9.18
CA PRO A 47 -44.31 30.47 -9.99
C PRO A 47 -43.20 31.00 -10.90
N GLY A 48 -43.14 32.32 -11.12
CA GLY A 48 -42.14 32.99 -11.94
C GLY A 48 -41.10 33.79 -11.15
N ASP A 49 -40.92 33.53 -9.85
CA ASP A 49 -39.87 34.19 -9.07
C ASP A 49 -38.48 33.60 -9.43
N PRO A 50 -37.62 34.35 -10.13
CA PRO A 50 -36.35 33.82 -10.62
C PRO A 50 -35.35 33.53 -9.49
N ASP A 51 -35.39 34.29 -8.39
CA ASP A 51 -34.47 34.11 -7.26
C ASP A 51 -34.80 32.82 -6.51
N ILE A 52 -36.09 32.54 -6.30
CA ILE A 52 -36.53 31.32 -5.63
C ILE A 52 -36.32 30.10 -6.53
N LEU A 53 -36.59 30.20 -7.84
CA LEU A 53 -36.28 29.13 -8.80
C LEU A 53 -34.77 28.80 -8.80
N HIS A 54 -33.93 29.82 -8.83
CA HIS A 54 -32.48 29.66 -8.77
C HIS A 54 -32.03 29.02 -7.44
N LEU A 55 -32.52 29.51 -6.30
CA LEU A 55 -32.14 28.98 -4.98
C LEU A 55 -32.61 27.53 -4.77
N LEU A 56 -33.81 27.18 -5.26
CA LEU A 56 -34.29 25.81 -5.28
C LEU A 56 -33.43 24.93 -6.19
N GLY A 57 -32.99 25.46 -7.34
CA GLY A 57 -32.05 24.78 -8.22
C GLY A 57 -30.69 24.53 -7.57
N VAL A 58 -30.12 25.52 -6.88
CA VAL A 58 -28.87 25.36 -6.11
C VAL A 58 -29.02 24.28 -5.03
N LEU A 59 -30.15 24.29 -4.31
CA LEU A 59 -30.46 23.29 -3.28
C LEU A 59 -30.57 21.89 -3.88
N ALA A 60 -31.28 21.74 -5.00
CA ALA A 60 -31.38 20.47 -5.73
C ALA A 60 -29.99 19.93 -6.11
N GLY A 61 -29.09 20.82 -6.56
CA GLY A 61 -27.70 20.47 -6.86
C GLY A 61 -26.90 20.03 -5.63
N GLN A 62 -27.09 20.67 -4.48
CA GLN A 62 -26.47 20.25 -3.21
C GLN A 62 -26.94 18.87 -2.74
N ARG A 63 -28.16 18.47 -3.13
CA ARG A 63 -28.73 17.14 -2.87
C ARG A 63 -28.35 16.09 -3.92
N GLY A 64 -27.56 16.44 -4.93
CA GLY A 64 -27.15 15.55 -6.03
C GLY A 64 -28.16 15.44 -7.17
N HIS A 65 -29.29 16.17 -7.13
CA HIS A 65 -30.28 16.20 -8.21
C HIS A 65 -29.86 17.21 -9.29
N HIS A 66 -28.76 16.92 -10.00
CA HIS A 66 -28.12 17.87 -10.92
C HIS A 66 -28.98 18.21 -12.15
N ASP A 67 -29.75 17.28 -12.70
CA ASP A 67 -30.66 17.57 -13.82
C ASP A 67 -31.78 18.56 -13.41
N ALA A 68 -32.42 18.31 -12.26
CA ALA A 68 -33.42 19.22 -11.71
C ALA A 68 -32.82 20.61 -11.38
N SER A 69 -31.58 20.64 -10.88
CA SER A 69 -30.82 21.87 -10.66
C SER A 69 -30.69 22.69 -11.94
N ILE A 70 -30.26 22.05 -13.03
CA ILE A 70 -30.09 22.70 -14.34
C ILE A 70 -31.42 23.25 -14.85
N ASP A 71 -32.50 22.47 -14.80
CA ASP A 71 -33.81 22.89 -15.29
C ASP A 71 -34.35 24.11 -14.53
N LEU A 72 -34.26 24.09 -13.21
CA LEU A 72 -34.70 25.20 -12.36
C LEU A 72 -33.87 26.47 -12.59
N ILE A 73 -32.55 26.34 -12.70
CA ILE A 73 -31.66 27.48 -12.96
C ILE A 73 -31.89 28.03 -14.39
N ARG A 74 -32.14 27.17 -15.39
CA ARG A 74 -32.50 27.62 -16.76
C ARG A 74 -33.81 28.40 -16.78
N LYS A 75 -34.81 27.99 -15.98
CA LYS A 75 -36.06 28.77 -15.81
C LYS A 75 -35.78 30.14 -15.19
N ALA A 76 -34.93 30.21 -14.16
CA ALA A 76 -34.52 31.49 -13.57
C ALA A 76 -33.81 32.40 -14.58
N ILE A 77 -32.89 31.85 -15.38
CA ILE A 77 -32.17 32.57 -16.45
C ILE A 77 -33.13 33.07 -17.53
N ALA A 78 -34.12 32.27 -17.93
CA ALA A 78 -35.11 32.69 -18.93
C ALA A 78 -35.92 33.92 -18.48
N ILE A 79 -36.16 34.05 -17.17
CA ILE A 79 -36.90 35.17 -16.58
C ILE A 79 -35.99 36.39 -16.35
N ASN A 80 -34.78 36.17 -15.83
CA ASN A 80 -33.79 37.22 -15.61
C ASN A 80 -32.39 36.81 -16.13
N PRO A 81 -32.10 37.07 -17.42
CA PRO A 81 -30.86 36.59 -18.06
C PRO A 81 -29.62 37.39 -17.66
N ARG A 82 -29.77 38.52 -16.94
CA ARG A 82 -28.67 39.42 -16.57
C ARG A 82 -28.15 39.21 -15.14
N ASP A 83 -28.61 38.19 -14.43
CA ASP A 83 -27.99 37.81 -13.16
C ASP A 83 -26.83 36.83 -13.40
N ALA A 84 -25.60 37.29 -13.14
CA ALA A 84 -24.40 36.48 -13.34
C ALA A 84 -24.34 35.25 -12.43
N SER A 85 -24.97 35.30 -11.26
CA SER A 85 -24.95 34.21 -10.27
C SER A 85 -25.69 32.98 -10.79
N TYR A 86 -26.77 33.19 -11.56
CA TYR A 86 -27.55 32.10 -12.14
C TYR A 86 -26.72 31.34 -13.18
N HIS A 87 -26.05 32.07 -14.08
CA HIS A 87 -25.16 31.47 -15.08
C HIS A 87 -23.97 30.74 -14.45
N SER A 88 -23.39 31.29 -13.38
CA SER A 88 -22.30 30.62 -12.64
C SER A 88 -22.77 29.31 -11.99
N ASN A 89 -23.94 29.32 -11.32
CA ASN A 89 -24.48 28.11 -10.71
C ASN A 89 -24.97 27.09 -11.74
N LEU A 90 -25.45 27.52 -12.90
CA LEU A 90 -25.70 26.64 -14.05
C LEU A 90 -24.39 25.95 -14.49
N GLY A 91 -23.31 26.71 -14.63
CA GLY A 91 -21.99 26.16 -14.97
C GLY A 91 -21.52 25.11 -13.97
N ARG A 92 -21.68 25.36 -12.65
CA ARG A 92 -21.36 24.38 -11.60
C ARG A 92 -22.21 23.11 -11.68
N ALA A 93 -23.51 23.23 -11.95
CA ALA A 93 -24.40 22.06 -12.08
C ALA A 93 -24.07 21.21 -13.32
N LEU A 94 -23.75 21.86 -14.45
CA LEU A 94 -23.32 21.19 -15.69
C LEU A 94 -21.96 20.49 -15.53
N LEU A 95 -21.02 21.10 -14.81
CA LEU A 95 -19.74 20.48 -14.48
C LEU A 95 -19.92 19.17 -13.71
N ALA A 96 -20.84 19.12 -12.74
CA ALA A 96 -21.11 17.91 -11.95
C ALA A 96 -21.63 16.74 -12.81
N LEU A 97 -22.25 17.02 -13.97
CA LEU A 97 -22.68 16.03 -14.96
C LEU A 97 -21.66 15.75 -16.06
N GLY A 98 -20.45 16.32 -15.99
CA GLY A 98 -19.43 16.17 -17.03
C GLY A 98 -19.71 16.94 -18.33
N LYS A 99 -20.72 17.83 -18.35
CA LYS A 99 -21.07 18.65 -19.53
C LYS A 99 -20.18 19.88 -19.63
N TRP A 100 -18.89 19.67 -19.86
CA TRP A 100 -17.86 20.71 -19.69
C TRP A 100 -18.01 21.90 -20.64
N ASP A 101 -18.38 21.68 -21.91
CA ASP A 101 -18.51 22.77 -22.89
C ASP A 101 -19.70 23.70 -22.57
N GLU A 102 -20.85 23.12 -22.20
CA GLU A 102 -22.00 23.90 -21.74
C GLU A 102 -21.66 24.66 -20.45
N ALA A 103 -20.92 24.02 -19.54
CA ALA A 103 -20.49 24.64 -18.29
C ALA A 103 -19.56 25.86 -18.53
N ALA A 104 -18.60 25.73 -19.45
CA ALA A 104 -17.72 26.82 -19.86
C ALA A 104 -18.52 27.97 -20.50
N SER A 105 -19.47 27.66 -21.38
CA SER A 105 -20.33 28.67 -22.00
C SER A 105 -21.14 29.46 -20.97
N ALA A 106 -21.72 28.77 -19.98
CA ALA A 106 -22.46 29.43 -18.90
C ALA A 106 -21.56 30.38 -18.08
N LEU A 107 -20.33 29.98 -17.75
CA LEU A 107 -19.40 30.87 -17.03
C LEU A 107 -18.88 32.02 -17.88
N HIS A 108 -18.69 31.85 -19.19
CA HIS A 108 -18.38 32.96 -20.08
C HIS A 108 -19.50 34.01 -20.08
N HIS A 109 -20.78 33.60 -20.04
CA HIS A 109 -21.89 34.53 -19.84
C HIS A 109 -21.83 35.23 -18.49
N ALA A 110 -21.56 34.51 -17.40
CA ALA A 110 -21.41 35.10 -16.07
C ALA A 110 -20.30 36.17 -16.03
N ILE A 111 -19.15 35.88 -16.64
CA ILE A 111 -18.01 36.81 -16.77
C ILE A 111 -18.38 38.01 -17.65
N GLY A 112 -19.11 37.79 -18.75
CA GLY A 112 -19.58 38.89 -19.60
C GLY A 112 -20.53 39.87 -18.89
N ILE A 113 -21.31 39.38 -17.92
CA ILE A 113 -22.22 40.20 -17.10
C ILE A 113 -21.46 40.91 -15.98
N ASN A 114 -20.58 40.20 -15.27
CA ASN A 114 -19.79 40.74 -14.16
C ASN A 114 -18.34 40.25 -14.22
N PRO A 115 -17.47 40.95 -14.97
CA PRO A 115 -16.08 40.53 -15.17
C PRO A 115 -15.20 40.72 -13.94
N GLY A 116 -15.65 41.50 -12.94
CA GLY A 116 -14.90 41.77 -11.73
C GLY A 116 -15.03 40.69 -10.64
N ASN A 117 -15.78 39.61 -10.90
CA ASN A 117 -15.96 38.55 -9.92
C ASN A 117 -14.89 37.44 -10.08
N PRO A 118 -13.95 37.30 -9.11
CA PRO A 118 -12.89 36.30 -9.18
C PRO A 118 -13.40 34.86 -9.15
N ASP A 119 -14.56 34.60 -8.53
CA ASP A 119 -15.11 33.24 -8.40
C ASP A 119 -15.49 32.65 -9.76
N PHE A 120 -15.90 33.49 -10.72
CA PHE A 120 -16.24 33.03 -12.07
C PHE A 120 -15.00 32.61 -12.86
N HIS A 121 -13.89 33.35 -12.72
CA HIS A 121 -12.62 32.98 -13.31
C HIS A 121 -12.06 31.71 -12.68
N ASN A 122 -12.15 31.56 -11.34
CA ASN A 122 -11.76 30.35 -10.64
C ASN A 122 -12.58 29.12 -11.10
N ALA A 123 -13.90 29.26 -11.20
CA ALA A 123 -14.78 28.19 -11.68
C ALA A 123 -14.50 27.81 -13.15
N LEU A 124 -14.22 28.80 -14.01
CA LEU A 124 -13.93 28.55 -15.42
C LEU A 124 -12.56 27.88 -15.59
N GLY A 125 -11.57 28.29 -14.79
CA GLY A 125 -10.28 27.61 -14.71
C GLY A 125 -10.44 26.12 -14.40
N HIS A 126 -11.30 25.79 -13.43
CA HIS A 126 -11.57 24.40 -13.06
C HIS A 126 -12.25 23.59 -14.17
N ILE A 127 -13.18 24.18 -14.92
CA ILE A 127 -13.77 23.51 -16.09
C ILE A 127 -12.73 23.29 -17.19
N LEU A 128 -11.90 24.30 -17.49
CA LEU A 128 -10.86 24.20 -18.51
C LEU A 128 -9.79 23.15 -18.16
N GLN A 129 -9.46 23.02 -16.88
CA GLN A 129 -8.63 21.94 -16.36
C GLN A 129 -9.23 20.56 -16.69
N ASN A 130 -10.52 20.35 -16.41
CA ASN A 130 -11.20 19.09 -16.71
C ASN A 130 -11.29 18.81 -18.23
N GLN A 131 -11.25 19.86 -19.06
CA GLN A 131 -11.13 19.74 -20.52
C GLN A 131 -9.70 19.49 -21.02
N GLY A 132 -8.69 19.43 -20.14
CA GLY A 132 -7.27 19.31 -20.50
C GLY A 132 -6.64 20.59 -21.07
N LYS A 133 -7.35 21.73 -21.03
CA LYS A 133 -6.88 23.03 -21.53
C LYS A 133 -6.06 23.76 -20.45
N LEU A 134 -4.93 23.16 -20.05
CA LEU A 134 -4.15 23.56 -18.88
C LEU A 134 -3.67 25.02 -18.92
N GLU A 135 -3.12 25.48 -20.04
CA GLU A 135 -2.65 26.87 -20.19
C GLU A 135 -3.77 27.91 -20.04
N SER A 136 -4.95 27.60 -20.58
CA SER A 136 -6.14 28.46 -20.42
C SER A 136 -6.59 28.49 -18.96
N ALA A 137 -6.61 27.33 -18.29
CA ALA A 137 -6.92 27.24 -16.87
C ALA A 137 -5.97 28.09 -16.00
N ILE A 138 -4.66 28.00 -16.24
CA ILE A 138 -3.62 28.80 -15.58
C ILE A 138 -3.91 30.29 -15.70
N ASN A 139 -4.24 30.77 -16.90
CA ASN A 139 -4.55 32.19 -17.13
C ASN A 139 -5.79 32.65 -16.36
N HIS A 140 -6.84 31.82 -16.31
CA HIS A 140 -8.04 32.14 -15.55
C HIS A 140 -7.79 32.17 -14.03
N TYR A 141 -7.01 31.24 -13.48
CA TYR A 141 -6.63 31.29 -12.07
C TYR A 141 -5.77 32.51 -11.74
N LYS A 142 -4.79 32.86 -12.58
CA LYS A 142 -4.00 34.09 -12.42
C LYS A 142 -4.90 35.33 -12.43
N HIS A 143 -5.90 35.38 -13.31
CA HIS A 143 -6.83 36.51 -13.36
C HIS A 143 -7.72 36.58 -12.11
N ALA A 144 -8.21 35.44 -11.61
CA ALA A 144 -8.93 35.39 -10.33
C ALA A 144 -8.10 35.98 -9.18
N LEU A 145 -6.80 35.67 -9.13
CA LEU A 145 -5.87 36.19 -8.13
C LEU A 145 -5.53 37.68 -8.33
N GLN A 146 -5.54 38.19 -9.56
CA GLN A 146 -5.44 39.63 -9.83
C GLN A 146 -6.65 40.40 -9.28
N LEU A 147 -7.85 39.83 -9.43
CA LEU A 147 -9.09 40.40 -8.92
C LEU A 147 -9.20 40.28 -7.39
N ASN A 148 -8.75 39.17 -6.81
CA ASN A 148 -8.72 38.94 -5.38
C ASN A 148 -7.47 38.16 -4.93
N PRO A 149 -6.42 38.84 -4.45
CA PRO A 149 -5.18 38.21 -4.00
C PRO A 149 -5.30 37.35 -2.73
N ARG A 150 -6.47 37.30 -2.07
CA ARG A 150 -6.72 36.50 -0.85
C ARG A 150 -7.53 35.23 -1.13
N GLN A 151 -7.72 34.87 -2.40
CA GLN A 151 -8.47 33.67 -2.76
C GLN A 151 -7.58 32.41 -2.68
N GLU A 152 -7.45 31.87 -1.48
CA GLU A 152 -6.65 30.67 -1.14
C GLU A 152 -6.83 29.52 -2.15
N ASN A 153 -8.06 29.14 -2.47
CA ASN A 153 -8.34 28.04 -3.39
C ASN A 153 -7.74 28.26 -4.79
N ALA A 154 -7.69 29.49 -5.29
CA ALA A 154 -7.12 29.78 -6.60
C ALA A 154 -5.60 29.57 -6.62
N TYR A 155 -4.90 29.83 -5.52
CA TYR A 155 -3.48 29.49 -5.39
C TYR A 155 -3.24 27.98 -5.39
N ILE A 156 -4.07 27.20 -4.67
CA ILE A 156 -3.98 25.74 -4.63
C ILE A 156 -4.21 25.16 -6.04
N GLN A 157 -5.24 25.61 -6.75
CA GLN A 157 -5.53 25.11 -8.10
C GLN A 157 -4.47 25.54 -9.11
N LEU A 158 -3.99 26.80 -9.05
CA LEU A 158 -2.90 27.27 -9.90
C LEU A 158 -1.61 26.46 -9.68
N GLY A 159 -1.27 26.16 -8.42
CA GLY A 159 -0.13 25.29 -8.09
C GLY A 159 -0.24 23.91 -8.73
N GLY A 160 -1.42 23.28 -8.64
CA GLY A 160 -1.68 21.98 -9.28
C GLY A 160 -1.56 22.01 -10.79
N MET A 161 -2.02 23.08 -11.44
CA MET A 161 -1.87 23.25 -12.90
C MET A 161 -0.42 23.47 -13.31
N LEU A 162 0.31 24.29 -12.56
CA LEU A 162 1.74 24.53 -12.81
C LEU A 162 2.55 23.24 -12.66
N GLU A 163 2.20 22.39 -11.70
CA GLU A 163 2.80 21.07 -11.52
C GLU A 163 2.53 20.15 -12.73
N GLN A 164 1.29 20.12 -13.24
CA GLN A 164 0.94 19.31 -14.41
C GLN A 164 1.69 19.73 -15.68
N VAL A 165 1.96 21.03 -15.86
CA VAL A 165 2.77 21.53 -16.99
C VAL A 165 4.29 21.50 -16.71
N GLY A 166 4.72 20.91 -15.59
CA GLY A 166 6.13 20.71 -15.24
C GLY A 166 6.85 21.92 -14.63
N ASN A 167 6.13 22.99 -14.28
CA ASN A 167 6.69 24.19 -13.63
C ASN A 167 6.67 24.07 -12.10
N SER A 168 7.49 23.15 -11.59
CA SER A 168 7.57 22.82 -10.15
C SER A 168 7.94 24.01 -9.26
N LEU A 169 8.85 24.88 -9.71
CA LEU A 169 9.30 26.04 -8.91
C LEU A 169 8.18 27.04 -8.67
N GLU A 170 7.38 27.33 -9.71
CA GLU A 170 6.27 28.26 -9.55
C GLU A 170 5.11 27.61 -8.79
N ALA A 171 4.87 26.30 -9.00
CA ALA A 171 3.87 25.56 -8.24
C ALA A 171 4.11 25.64 -6.73
N GLU A 172 5.36 25.44 -6.28
CA GLU A 172 5.76 25.56 -4.87
C GLU A 172 5.43 26.95 -4.30
N LYS A 173 5.75 28.02 -5.03
CA LYS A 173 5.41 29.40 -4.60
C LYS A 173 3.91 29.59 -4.43
N GLN A 174 3.10 29.04 -5.34
CA GLN A 174 1.64 29.18 -5.24
C GLN A 174 1.09 28.41 -4.03
N TYR A 175 1.57 27.19 -3.75
CA TYR A 175 1.17 26.48 -2.54
C TYR A 175 1.58 27.22 -1.27
N MET A 176 2.80 27.78 -1.22
CA MET A 176 3.25 28.62 -0.10
C MET A 176 2.41 29.89 0.05
N ALA A 177 1.98 30.51 -1.05
CA ALA A 177 1.07 31.65 -1.02
C ALA A 177 -0.30 31.29 -0.44
N ALA A 178 -0.86 30.12 -0.79
CA ALA A 178 -2.08 29.61 -0.15
C ALA A 178 -1.91 29.44 1.36
N LEU A 179 -0.79 28.85 1.80
CA LEU A 179 -0.47 28.65 3.22
C LEU A 179 -0.20 29.96 3.98
N SER A 180 0.24 31.02 3.29
CA SER A 180 0.36 32.35 3.89
C SER A 180 -0.99 32.99 4.23
N ILE A 181 -2.05 32.60 3.51
CA ILE A 181 -3.43 33.06 3.75
C ILE A 181 -4.07 32.20 4.84
N ASN A 182 -3.91 30.89 4.75
CA ASN A 182 -4.43 29.92 5.71
C ASN A 182 -3.36 28.88 6.06
N PRO A 183 -2.62 29.08 7.16
CA PRO A 183 -1.52 28.20 7.56
C PRO A 183 -1.93 26.78 7.94
N GLN A 184 -3.23 26.48 8.10
CA GLN A 184 -3.72 25.16 8.50
C GLN A 184 -4.44 24.43 7.36
N ASN A 185 -4.33 24.91 6.11
CA ASN A 185 -5.03 24.25 5.00
C ASN A 185 -4.43 22.86 4.71
N PRO A 186 -5.19 21.77 4.90
CA PRO A 186 -4.65 20.43 4.74
C PRO A 186 -4.37 20.07 3.28
N GLN A 187 -5.16 20.60 2.33
CA GLN A 187 -4.98 20.32 0.90
C GLN A 187 -3.71 20.98 0.36
N ALA A 188 -3.45 22.23 0.74
CA ALA A 188 -2.24 22.95 0.35
C ALA A 188 -0.98 22.26 0.90
N HIS A 189 -1.00 21.86 2.18
CA HIS A 189 0.09 21.08 2.77
C HIS A 189 0.31 19.74 2.07
N ASN A 190 -0.74 18.96 1.81
CA ASN A 190 -0.61 17.69 1.10
C ASN A 190 -0.09 17.86 -0.33
N ASN A 191 -0.56 18.87 -1.07
CA ASN A 191 -0.08 19.13 -2.44
C ASN A 191 1.37 19.60 -2.47
N LEU A 192 1.76 20.47 -1.53
CA LEU A 192 3.15 20.87 -1.36
C LEU A 192 4.04 19.68 -1.00
N ALA A 193 3.60 18.81 -0.09
CA ALA A 193 4.32 17.60 0.28
C ALA A 193 4.51 16.64 -0.92
N ASN A 194 3.48 16.43 -1.74
CA ASN A 194 3.57 15.63 -2.97
C ASN A 194 4.62 16.20 -3.93
N LEU A 195 4.63 17.52 -4.12
CA LEU A 195 5.61 18.22 -4.95
C LEU A 195 7.04 18.07 -4.40
N LEU A 196 7.21 18.23 -3.08
CA LEU A 196 8.50 18.07 -2.40
C LEU A 196 9.04 16.65 -2.53
N CYS A 197 8.19 15.62 -2.41
CA CYS A 197 8.56 14.23 -2.69
C CYS A 197 9.09 14.07 -4.12
N LYS A 198 8.41 14.65 -5.13
CA LYS A 198 8.88 14.63 -6.54
C LYS A 198 10.22 15.34 -6.72
N GLN A 199 10.50 16.36 -5.90
CA GLN A 199 11.79 17.06 -5.87
C GLN A 199 12.86 16.35 -5.02
N SER A 200 12.60 15.14 -4.51
CA SER A 200 13.50 14.39 -3.60
C SER A 200 13.75 15.09 -2.25
N ARG A 201 12.88 16.04 -1.85
CA ARG A 201 12.88 16.73 -0.55
C ARG A 201 11.93 16.01 0.42
N THR A 202 12.16 14.72 0.61
CA THR A 202 11.22 13.82 1.30
C THR A 202 11.03 14.15 2.78
N MET A 203 12.06 14.65 3.48
CA MET A 203 11.93 15.05 4.88
C MET A 203 11.00 16.25 5.05
N ASP A 204 11.19 17.32 4.27
CA ASP A 204 10.28 18.47 4.22
C ASP A 204 8.84 18.02 3.88
N ALA A 205 8.70 17.07 2.97
CA ALA A 205 7.39 16.53 2.59
C ALA A 205 6.70 15.83 3.77
N ILE A 206 7.42 15.03 4.56
CA ILE A 206 6.88 14.35 5.75
C ILE A 206 6.32 15.37 6.75
N GLU A 207 7.04 16.46 7.01
CA GLU A 207 6.55 17.53 7.90
C GLU A 207 5.23 18.11 7.41
N HIS A 208 5.11 18.39 6.11
CA HIS A 208 3.87 18.90 5.53
C HIS A 208 2.73 17.87 5.51
N TYR A 209 2.99 16.58 5.29
CA TYR A 209 1.96 15.55 5.45
C TYR A 209 1.46 15.47 6.90
N LEU A 210 2.34 15.59 7.88
CA LEU A 210 1.96 15.60 9.29
C LEU A 210 1.11 16.83 9.64
N LEU A 211 1.41 18.00 9.08
CA LEU A 211 0.58 19.20 9.21
C LEU A 211 -0.81 19.01 8.57
N ALA A 212 -0.87 18.38 7.39
CA ALA A 212 -2.14 18.06 6.73
C ALA A 212 -2.99 17.08 7.56
N LEU A 213 -2.37 16.06 8.16
CA LEU A 213 -3.03 15.10 9.04
C LEU A 213 -3.43 15.71 10.38
N SER A 214 -2.64 16.65 10.91
CA SER A 214 -3.00 17.39 12.12
C SER A 214 -4.27 18.23 11.92
N ALA A 215 -4.44 18.83 10.73
CA ALA A 215 -5.64 19.59 10.38
C ALA A 215 -6.83 18.69 9.98
N LYS A 216 -6.57 17.51 9.40
CA LYS A 216 -7.60 16.53 9.04
C LYS A 216 -7.16 15.11 9.43
N PRO A 217 -7.35 14.73 10.71
CA PRO A 217 -6.92 13.42 11.21
C PRO A 217 -7.60 12.26 10.49
N MET A 218 -6.91 11.12 10.42
CA MET A 218 -7.41 9.86 9.83
C MET A 218 -7.86 9.99 8.36
N HIS A 219 -7.31 10.93 7.60
CA HIS A 219 -7.63 11.09 6.18
C HIS A 219 -6.81 10.12 5.32
N ALA A 220 -7.45 9.03 4.88
CA ALA A 220 -6.78 7.93 4.18
C ALA A 220 -5.89 8.34 2.98
N PRO A 221 -6.28 9.30 2.10
CA PRO A 221 -5.38 9.78 1.05
C PRO A 221 -4.08 10.40 1.56
N TYR A 222 -4.14 11.16 2.66
CA TYR A 222 -2.94 11.82 3.23
C TYR A 222 -2.04 10.80 3.92
N GLN A 223 -2.63 9.82 4.61
CA GLN A 223 -1.89 8.70 5.19
C GLN A 223 -1.17 7.88 4.12
N THR A 224 -1.85 7.61 3.00
CA THR A 224 -1.25 6.89 1.86
C THR A 224 -0.04 7.62 1.31
N ASN A 225 -0.12 8.95 1.15
CA ASN A 225 1.00 9.76 0.69
C ASN A 225 2.15 9.80 1.70
N LEU A 226 1.84 9.92 3.00
CA LEU A 226 2.84 9.84 4.08
C LEU A 226 3.55 8.47 4.08
N VAL A 227 2.81 7.37 3.99
CA VAL A 227 3.39 6.02 3.88
C VAL A 227 4.29 5.91 2.65
N GLY A 228 3.87 6.47 1.52
CA GLY A 228 4.68 6.54 0.30
C GLY A 228 5.98 7.31 0.49
N ALA A 229 5.98 8.39 1.27
CA ALA A 229 7.17 9.17 1.60
C ALA A 229 8.09 8.44 2.59
N LEU A 230 7.53 7.84 3.66
CA LEU A 230 8.29 7.09 4.67
C LEU A 230 9.04 5.90 4.07
N LYS A 231 8.49 5.28 3.01
CA LYS A 231 9.15 4.21 2.25
C LYS A 231 10.44 4.64 1.52
N GLN A 232 10.62 5.94 1.27
CA GLN A 232 11.71 6.47 0.44
C GLN A 232 12.90 7.00 1.24
N VAL A 233 12.78 7.06 2.58
CA VAL A 233 13.81 7.68 3.42
C VAL A 233 14.08 6.84 4.66
N GLN A 234 15.34 6.83 5.10
CA GLN A 234 15.71 6.30 6.40
C GLN A 234 15.73 7.43 7.41
N ILE A 235 14.92 7.30 8.46
CA ILE A 235 14.77 8.31 9.50
C ILE A 235 15.37 7.76 10.79
N GLN A 236 16.34 8.49 11.34
CA GLN A 236 16.97 8.14 12.62
C GLN A 236 16.32 8.88 13.80
N GLU A 237 15.91 10.13 13.57
CA GLU A 237 15.24 10.97 14.56
C GLU A 237 13.77 11.14 14.18
N VAL A 238 12.89 10.57 14.98
CA VAL A 238 11.45 10.61 14.79
C VAL A 238 10.84 11.60 15.78
N SER A 239 10.08 12.58 15.26
CA SER A 239 9.35 13.53 16.10
C SER A 239 8.17 12.85 16.82
N PRO A 240 7.71 13.35 17.98
CA PRO A 240 6.56 12.78 18.69
C PRO A 240 5.29 12.69 17.82
N LEU A 241 5.06 13.70 16.98
CA LEU A 241 3.93 13.72 16.04
C LEU A 241 4.04 12.61 14.99
N LEU A 242 5.24 12.37 14.46
CA LEU A 242 5.47 11.28 13.52
C LEU A 242 5.31 9.92 14.21
N ALA A 243 5.81 9.74 15.44
CA ALA A 243 5.61 8.52 16.21
C ALA A 243 4.12 8.22 16.46
N GLN A 244 3.33 9.27 16.76
CA GLN A 244 1.88 9.17 16.92
C GLN A 244 1.21 8.69 15.63
N GLU A 245 1.57 9.28 14.48
CA GLU A 245 0.97 8.87 13.22
C GLU A 245 1.42 7.51 12.73
N ILE A 246 2.69 7.11 12.95
CA ILE A 246 3.13 5.74 12.66
C ILE A 246 2.29 4.75 13.47
N THR A 247 2.09 5.02 14.77
CA THR A 247 1.27 4.13 15.62
C THR A 247 -0.16 4.02 15.13
N HIS A 248 -0.75 5.14 14.67
CA HIS A 248 -2.08 5.12 14.08
C HIS A 248 -2.10 4.36 12.75
N ILE A 249 -1.14 4.57 11.84
CA ILE A 249 -1.00 3.85 10.57
C ILE A 249 -0.94 2.33 10.79
N PHE A 250 -0.22 1.87 11.82
CA PHE A 250 -0.15 0.44 12.16
C PHE A 250 -1.50 -0.12 12.63
N SER A 251 -2.41 0.72 13.14
CA SER A 251 -3.78 0.31 13.50
C SER A 251 -4.74 0.27 12.30
N VAL A 252 -4.36 0.81 11.14
CA VAL A 252 -5.21 0.87 9.94
C VAL A 252 -5.06 -0.41 9.09
N PRO A 253 -6.17 -1.12 8.78
CA PRO A 253 -6.17 -2.25 7.84
C PRO A 253 -5.81 -1.84 6.41
N GLY A 254 -5.27 -2.75 5.59
CA GLY A 254 -4.98 -2.47 4.18
C GLY A 254 -3.75 -1.59 3.93
N ILE A 255 -2.97 -1.25 4.97
CA ILE A 255 -1.63 -0.67 4.81
C ILE A 255 -0.59 -1.77 5.03
N GLU A 256 0.34 -1.89 4.07
CA GLU A 256 1.49 -2.78 4.21
C GLU A 256 2.47 -2.23 5.26
N LYS A 257 2.54 -2.90 6.41
CA LYS A 257 3.29 -2.44 7.60
C LYS A 257 4.77 -2.78 7.54
N GLN A 258 5.15 -3.85 6.83
CA GLN A 258 6.54 -4.30 6.75
C GLN A 258 7.51 -3.21 6.27
N SER A 259 7.10 -2.42 5.29
CA SER A 259 7.93 -1.33 4.76
C SER A 259 8.14 -0.18 5.75
N LEU A 260 7.39 -0.15 6.85
CA LEU A 260 7.48 0.85 7.90
C LEU A 260 8.21 0.32 9.14
N SER A 261 8.71 -0.92 9.12
CA SER A 261 9.35 -1.56 10.28
C SER A 261 10.55 -0.75 10.78
N ASP A 262 11.39 -0.26 9.87
CA ASP A 262 12.58 0.51 10.22
C ASP A 262 12.24 1.84 10.89
N VAL A 263 11.29 2.60 10.33
CA VAL A 263 10.88 3.87 10.94
C VAL A 263 10.14 3.66 12.26
N ALA A 264 9.37 2.58 12.39
CA ALA A 264 8.75 2.20 13.66
C ALA A 264 9.80 1.83 14.73
N ILE A 265 10.88 1.13 14.37
CA ILE A 265 12.00 0.85 15.28
C ILE A 265 12.71 2.13 15.70
N SER A 266 12.96 3.06 14.76
CA SER A 266 13.52 4.38 15.10
C SER A 266 12.61 5.15 16.05
N ALA A 267 11.30 5.19 15.76
CA ALA A 267 10.31 5.84 16.60
C ALA A 267 10.35 5.30 18.02
N LEU A 268 10.31 3.96 18.16
CA LEU A 268 10.40 3.28 19.45
C LEU A 268 11.68 3.66 20.20
N ARG A 269 12.84 3.68 19.55
CA ARG A 269 14.11 4.11 20.16
C ARG A 269 14.10 5.57 20.62
N ASN A 270 13.55 6.48 19.83
CA ASN A 270 13.49 7.89 20.20
C ASN A 270 12.53 8.17 21.36
N THR A 271 11.54 7.29 21.56
CA THR A 271 10.52 7.40 22.62
C THR A 271 10.77 6.49 23.83
N ASP A 272 11.72 5.56 23.74
CA ASP A 272 12.00 4.59 24.81
C ASP A 272 12.79 5.23 25.95
N ASN A 273 12.04 5.76 26.92
CA ASN A 273 12.61 6.29 28.16
C ASN A 273 13.05 5.19 29.15
N SER A 274 12.73 3.92 28.88
CA SER A 274 13.07 2.79 29.77
C SER A 274 14.43 2.19 29.48
N GLY A 275 15.02 2.49 28.32
CA GLY A 275 16.28 1.89 27.87
C GLY A 275 16.15 0.39 27.54
N PHE A 276 14.94 -0.15 27.41
CA PHE A 276 14.70 -1.55 27.05
C PHE A 276 15.33 -1.90 25.70
N LEU A 277 15.20 -1.02 24.71
CA LEU A 277 15.74 -1.23 23.36
C LEU A 277 17.26 -1.12 23.28
N ASP A 278 17.91 -0.54 24.31
CA ASP A 278 19.35 -0.29 24.35
C ASP A 278 20.11 -1.02 25.50
N SER A 279 19.43 -1.58 26.51
CA SER A 279 20.01 -2.34 27.65
C SER A 279 20.61 -3.72 27.30
N ASP A 280 21.52 -4.26 28.13
CA ASP A 280 22.08 -5.58 27.87
C ASP A 280 21.06 -6.73 28.12
N PRO A 281 21.07 -7.83 27.34
CA PRO A 281 20.10 -8.92 27.43
C PRO A 281 19.91 -9.62 28.81
N PRO A 282 20.88 -9.65 29.73
CA PRO A 282 20.69 -10.27 31.07
C PRO A 282 19.68 -9.54 31.98
N GLN A 283 19.34 -8.27 31.71
CA GLN A 283 18.42 -7.46 32.55
C GLN A 283 16.98 -7.41 32.00
N THR A 284 16.70 -8.09 30.90
CA THR A 284 15.50 -7.85 30.08
C THR A 284 14.19 -8.18 30.79
N LEU A 285 14.11 -9.18 31.67
CA LEU A 285 12.82 -9.57 32.28
C LEU A 285 12.34 -8.57 33.34
N GLU A 286 13.26 -8.00 34.12
CA GLU A 286 12.97 -7.06 35.20
C GLU A 286 12.58 -5.69 34.62
N LEU A 287 13.40 -5.18 33.69
CA LEU A 287 13.11 -3.95 32.94
C LEU A 287 11.79 -4.04 32.18
N LEU A 288 11.45 -5.21 31.65
CA LEU A 288 10.23 -5.41 30.88
C LEU A 288 8.99 -5.63 31.76
N ARG A 289 9.15 -6.24 32.94
CA ARG A 289 8.09 -6.24 33.97
C ARG A 289 7.79 -4.80 34.39
N ASP A 290 8.79 -3.97 34.62
CA ASP A 290 8.62 -2.55 34.96
C ASP A 290 8.00 -1.76 33.79
N TYR A 291 8.51 -1.98 32.57
CA TYR A 291 7.97 -1.39 31.35
C TYR A 291 6.48 -1.70 31.18
N LEU A 292 6.05 -2.95 31.39
CA LEU A 292 4.66 -3.36 31.22
C LEU A 292 3.76 -3.10 32.44
N SER A 293 4.30 -3.01 33.65
CA SER A 293 3.53 -2.88 34.90
C SER A 293 3.13 -1.45 35.29
N GLY A 294 3.63 -0.43 34.59
CA GLY A 294 3.28 0.98 34.84
C GLY A 294 1.75 1.20 34.92
N THR A 295 1.30 1.69 36.08
CA THR A 295 -0.12 1.83 36.50
C THR A 295 -0.80 3.11 36.04
N GLU A 296 -0.16 3.97 35.24
CA GLU A 296 -0.82 5.15 34.71
C GLU A 296 -1.69 4.80 33.50
N SER A 297 -2.95 4.45 33.78
CA SER A 297 -4.13 4.82 32.98
C SER A 297 -3.98 4.79 31.44
N GLY A 298 -3.42 3.71 30.87
CA GLY A 298 -3.40 3.47 29.43
C GLY A 298 -2.09 2.89 28.89
N CYS A 299 -2.18 1.92 27.98
CA CYS A 299 -1.04 1.48 27.18
C CYS A 299 -0.45 2.68 26.43
N THR A 300 0.76 3.11 26.81
CA THR A 300 1.46 4.26 26.22
C THR A 300 1.66 4.04 24.71
N LEU A 301 1.85 5.12 23.96
CA LEU A 301 1.97 5.07 22.50
C LEU A 301 3.07 4.10 22.06
N GLU A 302 4.19 4.10 22.78
CA GLU A 302 5.36 3.26 22.54
C GLU A 302 5.04 1.78 22.71
N LYS A 303 4.31 1.43 23.77
CA LYS A 303 3.88 0.05 24.03
C LYS A 303 2.99 -0.47 22.91
N ARG A 304 2.04 0.34 22.44
CA ARG A 304 1.15 -0.02 21.32
C ARG A 304 1.95 -0.25 20.05
N LEU A 305 2.85 0.67 19.71
CA LEU A 305 3.70 0.55 18.54
C LEU A 305 4.60 -0.68 18.61
N PHE A 306 5.14 -1.01 19.79
CA PHE A 306 5.95 -2.21 20.00
C PHE A 306 5.15 -3.50 19.77
N HIS A 307 3.94 -3.60 20.34
CA HIS A 307 3.04 -4.73 20.07
C HIS A 307 2.68 -4.83 18.58
N PHE A 308 2.39 -3.72 17.91
CA PHE A 308 2.10 -3.72 16.48
C PHE A 308 3.31 -4.17 15.65
N LEU A 309 4.51 -3.68 15.95
CA LEU A 309 5.75 -4.10 15.29
C LEU A 309 5.91 -5.62 15.37
N LEU A 310 5.73 -6.20 16.56
CA LEU A 310 5.89 -7.63 16.79
C LEU A 310 4.81 -8.49 16.11
N ARG A 311 3.60 -7.95 15.93
CA ARG A 311 2.45 -8.69 15.37
C ARG A 311 2.33 -8.57 13.85
N GLU A 312 2.87 -7.51 13.27
CA GLU A 312 2.57 -7.11 11.89
C GLU A 312 3.81 -6.98 11.00
N THR A 313 5.02 -7.19 11.54
CA THR A 313 6.27 -7.10 10.76
C THR A 313 7.27 -8.20 11.12
N VAL A 314 8.14 -8.55 10.17
CA VAL A 314 9.39 -9.24 10.45
C VAL A 314 10.41 -8.21 10.94
N VAL A 315 10.95 -8.41 12.13
CA VAL A 315 12.05 -7.61 12.67
C VAL A 315 13.34 -7.93 11.93
N THR A 316 13.92 -6.93 11.26
CA THR A 316 15.08 -7.06 10.37
C THR A 316 16.38 -6.45 10.95
N ARG A 317 16.47 -6.34 12.28
CA ARG A 317 17.63 -5.77 12.98
C ARG A 317 18.28 -6.83 13.89
N PRO A 318 19.56 -7.22 13.66
CA PRO A 318 20.21 -8.28 14.43
C PRO A 318 20.25 -8.01 15.94
N GLU A 319 20.42 -6.75 16.34
CA GLU A 319 20.49 -6.34 17.74
C GLU A 319 19.14 -6.55 18.42
N LEU A 320 18.04 -6.19 17.74
CA LEU A 320 16.69 -6.37 18.25
C LEU A 320 16.30 -7.85 18.25
N GLU A 321 16.64 -8.61 17.21
CA GLU A 321 16.45 -10.08 17.18
C GLU A 321 17.12 -10.75 18.40
N THR A 322 18.35 -10.35 18.72
CA THR A 322 19.09 -10.91 19.87
C THR A 322 18.36 -10.65 21.19
N ARG A 323 17.85 -9.43 21.38
CA ARG A 323 17.08 -9.03 22.58
C ARG A 323 15.77 -9.80 22.70
N LEU A 324 15.00 -9.88 21.60
CA LEU A 324 13.74 -10.61 21.56
C LEU A 324 13.96 -12.12 21.78
N SER A 325 15.05 -12.68 21.27
CA SER A 325 15.45 -14.07 21.54
C SER A 325 15.74 -14.32 23.03
N CYS A 326 16.44 -13.39 23.70
CA CYS A 326 16.67 -13.46 25.15
C CYS A 326 15.36 -13.36 25.94
N LEU A 327 14.49 -12.42 25.59
CA LEU A 327 13.16 -12.29 26.19
C LEU A 327 12.33 -13.58 26.06
N ARG A 328 12.30 -14.18 24.86
CA ARG A 328 11.60 -15.45 24.60
C ARG A 328 12.10 -16.58 25.52
N LYS A 329 13.42 -16.73 25.68
CA LYS A 329 14.06 -17.72 26.58
C LYS A 329 13.58 -17.56 28.02
N SER A 330 13.62 -16.32 28.46
CA SER A 330 13.26 -15.88 29.79
C SER A 330 11.78 -16.16 30.13
N LEU A 331 10.86 -15.93 29.19
CA LEU A 331 9.44 -16.29 29.32
C LEU A 331 9.21 -17.81 29.38
N LEU A 332 9.98 -18.58 28.60
CA LEU A 332 9.95 -20.04 28.67
C LEU A 332 10.43 -20.57 30.02
N GLU A 333 11.49 -20.00 30.58
CA GLU A 333 11.96 -20.35 31.92
C GLU A 333 10.88 -20.08 32.97
N LEU A 334 10.30 -18.88 32.95
CA LEU A 334 9.20 -18.47 33.85
C LEU A 334 8.02 -19.45 33.77
N ALA A 335 7.60 -19.83 32.55
CA ALA A 335 6.51 -20.78 32.35
C ALA A 335 6.81 -22.16 32.92
N VAL A 336 8.07 -22.55 33.09
CA VAL A 336 8.44 -23.90 33.53
C VAL A 336 8.84 -23.97 35.02
N THR A 337 9.18 -22.84 35.65
CA THR A 337 9.69 -22.78 37.04
C THR A 337 8.68 -22.27 38.07
N GLU A 338 7.76 -21.38 37.71
CA GLU A 338 6.84 -20.74 38.67
C GLU A 338 5.39 -21.26 38.51
N THR A 339 4.67 -21.43 39.62
CA THR A 339 3.21 -21.24 39.63
C THR A 339 2.99 -19.75 39.50
N VAL A 340 2.47 -19.30 38.36
CA VAL A 340 2.28 -17.87 38.08
C VAL A 340 1.14 -17.34 38.98
N SER A 341 1.45 -17.03 40.24
CA SER A 341 0.48 -16.64 41.24
C SER A 341 0.00 -15.19 41.01
N SER A 342 -1.31 -15.05 40.88
CA SER A 342 -2.15 -13.84 40.87
C SER A 342 -1.44 -12.51 41.18
N HIS A 343 -1.04 -11.77 40.15
CA HIS A 343 -0.66 -10.37 40.24
C HIS A 343 -1.38 -9.60 39.12
N ASN A 344 -1.66 -8.31 39.34
CA ASN A 344 -2.34 -7.37 38.43
C ASN A 344 -1.66 -7.18 37.04
N SER A 345 -0.71 -8.03 36.65
CA SER A 345 0.13 -7.95 35.45
C SER A 345 0.02 -9.16 34.50
N MET A 346 -0.83 -10.15 34.79
CA MET A 346 -0.96 -11.36 33.95
C MET A 346 -1.42 -11.04 32.52
N ASP A 347 -2.40 -10.15 32.35
CA ASP A 347 -2.90 -9.77 31.03
C ASP A 347 -1.81 -9.09 30.18
N ALA A 348 -1.03 -8.18 30.77
CA ALA A 348 0.09 -7.53 30.10
C ALA A 348 1.20 -8.53 29.71
N LEU A 349 1.51 -9.48 30.61
CA LEU A 349 2.47 -10.55 30.35
C LEU A 349 1.98 -11.45 29.19
N LEU A 350 0.70 -11.81 29.19
CA LEU A 350 0.07 -12.60 28.14
C LEU A 350 0.06 -11.84 26.80
N ALA A 351 -0.28 -10.55 26.81
CA ALA A 351 -0.29 -9.68 25.64
C ALA A 351 1.09 -9.61 24.96
N LEU A 352 2.16 -9.47 25.74
CA LEU A 352 3.52 -9.51 25.23
C LEU A 352 3.88 -10.89 24.69
N THR A 353 3.57 -11.94 25.45
CA THR A 353 3.89 -13.32 25.06
C THR A 353 3.20 -13.68 23.73
N CYS A 354 1.94 -13.31 23.57
CA CYS A 354 1.22 -13.46 22.31
C CYS A 354 1.85 -12.64 21.17
N SER A 355 2.35 -11.43 21.46
CA SER A 355 3.02 -10.60 20.45
C SER A 355 4.34 -11.22 19.99
N LEU A 356 5.12 -11.79 20.91
CA LEU A 356 6.31 -12.57 20.56
C LEU A 356 5.97 -13.86 19.84
N ALA A 357 4.86 -14.53 20.19
CA ALA A 357 4.38 -15.70 19.47
C ALA A 357 4.02 -15.35 18.02
N HIS A 358 3.39 -14.20 17.78
CA HIS A 358 3.20 -13.68 16.42
C HIS A 358 4.52 -13.42 15.73
N GLN A 359 5.47 -12.72 16.36
CA GLN A 359 6.79 -12.45 15.76
C GLN A 359 7.52 -13.74 15.36
N CYS A 360 7.50 -14.75 16.23
CA CYS A 360 8.11 -16.05 15.97
C CYS A 360 7.38 -16.82 14.88
N PHE A 361 6.06 -16.70 14.77
CA PHE A 361 5.30 -17.33 13.70
C PHE A 361 5.58 -16.68 12.34
N ILE A 362 5.57 -15.34 12.27
CA ILE A 362 5.78 -14.58 11.03
C ILE A 362 7.22 -14.72 10.51
N ASN A 363 8.19 -14.86 11.42
CA ASN A 363 9.58 -15.18 11.04
C ASN A 363 9.84 -16.68 10.85
N GLU A 364 8.79 -17.51 10.94
CA GLU A 364 8.85 -18.96 10.77
C GLU A 364 9.87 -19.64 11.69
N TYR A 365 9.90 -19.17 12.94
CA TYR A 365 10.73 -19.65 14.02
C TYR A 365 12.23 -19.60 13.68
N ILE A 366 12.69 -18.61 12.90
CA ILE A 366 14.08 -18.54 12.44
C ILE A 366 15.10 -18.24 13.56
N TRP A 367 14.64 -17.84 14.74
CA TRP A 367 15.53 -17.58 15.88
C TRP A 367 16.16 -18.87 16.41
N GLU A 368 17.39 -18.77 16.91
CA GLU A 368 18.10 -19.91 17.50
C GLU A 368 17.32 -20.52 18.67
N ILE A 369 17.29 -21.84 18.76
CA ILE A 369 16.78 -22.59 19.92
C ILE A 369 17.96 -23.36 20.53
N THR A 370 18.25 -23.10 21.79
CA THR A 370 19.31 -23.77 22.56
C THR A 370 18.84 -25.12 23.12
N SER A 371 19.78 -26.01 23.45
CA SER A 371 19.45 -27.30 24.09
C SER A 371 18.69 -27.15 25.41
N LYS A 372 18.93 -26.05 26.15
CA LYS A 372 18.20 -25.74 27.38
C LYS A 372 16.75 -25.37 27.10
N GLU A 373 16.50 -24.56 26.06
CA GLU A 373 15.14 -24.24 25.60
C GLU A 373 14.41 -25.50 25.14
N GLU A 374 15.02 -26.38 24.36
CA GLU A 374 14.40 -27.66 23.95
C GLU A 374 13.98 -28.51 25.16
N SER A 375 14.84 -28.59 26.18
CA SER A 375 14.52 -29.32 27.41
C SER A 375 13.34 -28.70 28.18
N ASN A 376 13.31 -27.37 28.29
CA ASN A 376 12.21 -26.65 28.93
C ASN A 376 10.91 -26.75 28.12
N LEU A 377 10.98 -26.66 26.78
CA LEU A 377 9.84 -26.82 25.88
C LEU A 377 9.25 -28.24 25.99
N ALA A 378 10.09 -29.27 26.09
CA ALA A 378 9.64 -30.64 26.33
C ALA A 378 8.97 -30.83 27.71
N ARG A 379 9.36 -30.04 28.73
CA ARG A 379 8.66 -30.00 30.03
C ARG A 379 7.31 -29.29 29.89
N LEU A 380 7.28 -28.13 29.24
CA LEU A 380 6.07 -27.34 29.00
C LEU A 380 5.02 -28.14 28.22
N THR A 381 5.44 -28.83 27.16
CA THR A 381 4.57 -29.65 26.32
C THR A 381 3.85 -30.71 27.15
N ARG A 382 4.57 -31.42 28.04
CA ARG A 382 3.98 -32.42 28.94
C ARG A 382 2.96 -31.83 29.92
N THR A 383 3.15 -30.58 30.34
CA THR A 383 2.19 -29.88 31.21
C THR A 383 0.93 -29.47 30.45
N LEU A 384 1.07 -29.10 29.18
CA LEU A 384 -0.07 -28.73 28.32
C LEU A 384 -0.88 -29.96 27.88
N THR A 385 -0.21 -31.09 27.62
CA THR A 385 -0.84 -32.37 27.28
C THR A 385 -1.29 -33.09 28.57
N GLY A 386 -2.48 -32.76 29.08
CA GLY A 386 -3.01 -33.43 30.27
C GLY A 386 -4.10 -32.71 31.05
N GLY A 387 -4.66 -31.59 30.57
CA GLY A 387 -5.72 -30.86 31.30
C GLY A 387 -6.63 -30.02 30.41
N LEU A 388 -7.93 -30.02 30.76
CA LEU A 388 -9.05 -29.27 30.14
C LEU A 388 -9.20 -27.84 30.71
N LEU A 389 -8.13 -27.23 31.22
CA LEU A 389 -8.25 -26.00 32.00
C LEU A 389 -7.91 -24.78 31.16
N ALA A 390 -8.91 -23.98 30.77
CA ALA A 390 -8.73 -22.66 30.15
C ALA A 390 -8.29 -21.57 31.16
N SER A 391 -7.56 -21.93 32.22
CA SER A 391 -7.09 -20.97 33.22
C SER A 391 -6.15 -19.94 32.59
N GLU A 392 -6.01 -18.76 33.18
CA GLU A 392 -5.06 -17.74 32.73
C GLU A 392 -3.63 -18.29 32.63
N GLU A 393 -3.24 -19.14 33.59
CA GLU A 393 -1.94 -19.81 33.58
C GLU A 393 -1.77 -20.76 32.40
N TYR A 394 -2.82 -21.53 32.06
CA TYR A 394 -2.79 -22.40 30.88
C TYR A 394 -2.68 -21.58 29.60
N GLN A 395 -3.44 -20.49 29.48
CA GLN A 395 -3.39 -19.59 28.33
C GLN A 395 -2.01 -18.96 28.16
N TYR A 396 -1.36 -18.53 29.25
CA TYR A 396 0.02 -18.08 29.24
C TYR A 396 1.00 -19.17 28.77
N ARG A 397 0.91 -20.38 29.34
CA ARG A 397 1.75 -21.52 28.95
C ARG A 397 1.57 -21.89 27.48
N LEU A 398 0.35 -21.81 26.96
CA LEU A 398 0.03 -22.04 25.55
C LEU A 398 0.66 -20.96 24.66
N ALA A 399 0.54 -19.68 25.02
CA ALA A 399 1.19 -18.59 24.32
C ALA A 399 2.73 -18.73 24.31
N VAL A 400 3.33 -19.20 25.41
CA VAL A 400 4.77 -19.47 25.47
C VAL A 400 5.17 -20.60 24.53
N PHE A 401 4.40 -21.69 24.47
CA PHE A 401 4.63 -22.77 23.50
C PHE A 401 4.56 -22.24 22.05
N ALA A 402 3.59 -21.38 21.75
CA ALA A 402 3.38 -20.75 20.45
C ALA A 402 4.57 -19.92 19.94
N MET A 403 5.50 -19.50 20.83
CA MET A 403 6.74 -18.80 20.45
C MET A 403 7.81 -19.75 19.86
N TYR A 404 7.66 -21.05 20.03
CA TYR A 404 8.66 -22.06 19.64
C TYR A 404 8.18 -22.98 18.52
N ARG A 405 6.88 -23.29 18.50
CA ARG A 405 6.23 -24.16 17.52
C ARG A 405 4.80 -23.68 17.27
N PRO A 406 4.24 -23.92 16.08
CA PRO A 406 2.87 -23.54 15.81
C PRO A 406 1.91 -24.39 16.65
N LEU A 407 0.85 -23.77 17.16
CA LEU A 407 -0.08 -24.43 18.07
C LEU A 407 -0.77 -25.68 17.49
N HIS A 408 -0.93 -25.79 16.17
CA HIS A 408 -1.55 -26.98 15.55
C HIS A 408 -0.69 -28.26 15.67
N GLU A 409 0.61 -28.15 16.00
CA GLU A 409 1.46 -29.32 16.30
C GLU A 409 1.19 -29.90 17.70
N LEU A 410 0.52 -29.15 18.57
CA LEU A 410 0.15 -29.62 19.89
C LEU A 410 -1.08 -30.54 19.76
N ALA A 411 -1.00 -31.76 20.29
CA ALA A 411 -2.15 -32.67 20.37
C ALA A 411 -3.19 -32.16 21.38
N LEU A 412 -3.96 -31.15 20.99
CA LEU A 412 -5.18 -30.73 21.66
C LEU A 412 -6.28 -31.73 21.26
N ASP A 413 -7.12 -32.18 22.20
CA ASP A 413 -8.09 -33.27 22.07
C ASP A 413 -9.06 -33.14 20.86
N ASN A 414 -8.58 -33.35 19.63
CA ASN A 414 -9.26 -33.35 18.32
C ASN A 414 -10.28 -32.23 18.01
N THR A 415 -10.52 -31.28 18.92
CA THR A 415 -11.35 -30.10 18.69
C THR A 415 -10.45 -28.95 18.28
N VAL A 416 -10.64 -28.42 17.08
CA VAL A 416 -10.01 -27.18 16.62
C VAL A 416 -10.56 -26.03 17.48
N PRO A 417 -9.74 -25.38 18.32
CA PRO A 417 -10.21 -24.23 19.10
C PRO A 417 -10.76 -23.14 18.19
N ASP A 418 -11.96 -22.64 18.50
CA ASP A 418 -12.53 -21.48 17.83
C ASP A 418 -11.88 -20.21 18.41
N SER A 419 -11.26 -19.39 17.55
CA SER A 419 -10.64 -18.13 17.93
C SER A 419 -11.65 -17.11 18.45
N ASP A 420 -12.90 -17.20 18.01
CA ASP A 420 -13.98 -16.28 18.39
C ASP A 420 -14.64 -16.68 19.72
N SER A 421 -14.20 -17.80 20.31
CA SER A 421 -14.69 -18.24 21.61
C SER A 421 -14.33 -17.24 22.70
N THR A 422 -15.32 -16.83 23.48
CA THR A 422 -15.14 -15.96 24.67
C THR A 422 -14.34 -16.63 25.79
N SER A 423 -13.97 -17.91 25.65
CA SER A 423 -13.12 -18.63 26.60
C SER A 423 -11.65 -18.22 26.54
N TRP A 424 -11.21 -17.58 25.45
CA TRP A 424 -9.82 -17.15 25.27
C TRP A 424 -9.66 -15.65 25.56
N ASN A 425 -8.50 -15.28 26.12
CA ASN A 425 -8.06 -13.91 26.11
C ASN A 425 -7.95 -13.41 24.67
N THR A 426 -8.37 -12.17 24.41
CA THR A 426 -8.37 -11.57 23.07
C THR A 426 -7.02 -11.66 22.36
N HIS A 427 -5.90 -11.51 23.09
CA HIS A 427 -4.56 -11.64 22.50
C HIS A 427 -4.24 -13.07 22.07
N LEU A 428 -4.66 -14.06 22.85
CA LEU A 428 -4.48 -15.47 22.53
C LEU A 428 -5.41 -15.91 21.39
N GLY A 429 -6.62 -15.35 21.30
CA GLY A 429 -7.55 -15.58 20.20
C GLY A 429 -6.90 -15.32 18.83
N TYR A 430 -6.16 -14.22 18.68
CA TYR A 430 -5.40 -13.93 17.45
C TYR A 430 -4.27 -14.94 17.17
N VAL A 431 -3.61 -15.46 18.21
CA VAL A 431 -2.57 -16.50 18.05
C VAL A 431 -3.23 -17.81 17.59
N ILE A 432 -4.37 -18.17 18.17
CA ILE A 432 -5.18 -19.33 17.77
C ILE A 432 -5.65 -19.18 16.32
N GLU A 433 -6.21 -18.03 15.95
CA GLU A 433 -6.64 -17.74 14.58
C GLU A 433 -5.50 -17.99 13.58
N ARG A 434 -4.32 -17.42 13.84
CA ARG A 434 -3.18 -17.53 12.91
C ARG A 434 -2.52 -18.90 12.89
N GLN A 435 -2.32 -19.54 14.05
CA GLN A 435 -1.53 -20.77 14.15
C GLN A 435 -2.36 -22.06 14.06
N ILE A 436 -3.69 -21.97 14.23
CA ILE A 436 -4.62 -23.09 14.18
C ILE A 436 -5.68 -22.89 13.10
N ASN A 437 -6.56 -21.89 13.22
CA ASN A 437 -7.74 -21.80 12.34
C ASN A 437 -7.34 -21.58 10.88
N ASN A 438 -6.40 -20.68 10.62
CA ASN A 438 -5.86 -20.44 9.28
C ASN A 438 -5.20 -21.69 8.70
N PHE A 439 -4.44 -22.44 9.50
CA PHE A 439 -3.80 -23.68 9.07
C PHE A 439 -4.84 -24.71 8.61
N PHE A 440 -5.85 -25.02 9.43
CA PHE A 440 -6.88 -25.98 9.06
C PHE A 440 -7.74 -25.50 7.88
N ARG A 441 -7.98 -24.18 7.77
CA ARG A 441 -8.65 -23.58 6.62
C ARG A 441 -7.83 -23.79 5.34
N GLU A 442 -6.53 -23.55 5.38
CA GLU A 442 -5.63 -23.77 4.24
C GLU A 442 -5.55 -25.25 3.86
N GLN A 443 -5.48 -26.17 4.83
CA GLN A 443 -5.53 -27.61 4.57
C GLN A 443 -6.83 -28.05 3.86
N ALA A 444 -7.98 -27.48 4.25
CA ALA A 444 -9.24 -27.72 3.55
C ALA A 444 -9.21 -27.17 2.12
N LEU A 445 -8.75 -25.93 1.94
CA LEU A 445 -8.63 -25.29 0.63
C LEU A 445 -7.71 -26.08 -0.32
N MET A 446 -6.61 -26.64 0.17
CA MET A 446 -5.69 -27.47 -0.63
C MET A 446 -6.38 -28.63 -1.35
N GLN A 447 -7.41 -29.22 -0.74
CA GLN A 447 -8.14 -30.36 -1.31
C GLN A 447 -8.97 -29.95 -2.54
N ASP A 448 -9.45 -28.71 -2.57
CA ASP A 448 -10.29 -28.18 -3.64
C ASP A 448 -9.49 -27.58 -4.82
N ILE A 449 -8.17 -27.42 -4.67
CA ILE A 449 -7.31 -26.86 -5.71
C ILE A 449 -7.18 -27.84 -6.88
N LYS A 450 -7.70 -27.39 -8.03
CA LYS A 450 -7.63 -28.13 -9.30
C LYS A 450 -6.27 -27.94 -9.97
N ALA A 451 -5.69 -29.06 -10.41
CA ALA A 451 -4.55 -29.06 -11.31
C ALA A 451 -5.02 -28.85 -12.76
N ILE A 452 -4.29 -28.04 -13.53
CA ILE A 452 -4.53 -27.80 -14.96
C ILE A 452 -3.48 -28.46 -15.86
N THR A 453 -2.35 -28.86 -15.30
CA THR A 453 -1.29 -29.62 -15.98
C THR A 453 -0.71 -30.66 -15.00
N PRO A 454 -0.04 -31.71 -15.49
CA PRO A 454 0.84 -32.52 -14.66
C PRO A 454 2.08 -31.71 -14.21
N ILE A 455 2.79 -32.23 -13.20
CA ILE A 455 4.09 -31.72 -12.72
C ILE A 455 5.05 -32.92 -12.75
N GLU A 456 5.90 -32.98 -13.77
CA GLU A 456 6.79 -34.13 -14.02
C GLU A 456 8.27 -33.75 -14.06
N ASP A 457 8.59 -32.47 -14.33
CA ASP A 457 9.96 -32.00 -14.36
C ASP A 457 10.63 -32.16 -12.98
N SER A 458 11.87 -32.66 -12.98
CA SER A 458 12.56 -33.00 -11.74
C SER A 458 12.91 -31.78 -10.88
N ILE A 459 13.21 -30.64 -11.52
CA ILE A 459 13.46 -29.38 -10.82
C ILE A 459 12.13 -28.78 -10.34
N SER A 460 11.08 -28.82 -11.15
CA SER A 460 9.72 -28.44 -10.70
C SER A 460 9.28 -29.22 -9.47
N LEU A 461 9.50 -30.54 -9.43
CA LEU A 461 9.19 -31.38 -8.27
C LEU A 461 10.04 -31.02 -7.04
N ALA A 462 11.32 -30.71 -7.22
CA ALA A 462 12.20 -30.29 -6.13
C ALA A 462 11.77 -28.92 -5.56
N VAL A 463 11.46 -27.95 -6.43
CA VAL A 463 10.96 -26.63 -6.06
C VAL A 463 9.59 -26.73 -5.37
N GLN A 464 8.68 -27.55 -5.92
CA GLN A 464 7.40 -27.84 -5.30
C GLN A 464 7.60 -28.39 -3.88
N SER A 465 8.43 -29.41 -3.70
CA SER A 465 8.69 -29.99 -2.38
C SER A 465 9.24 -28.97 -1.37
N GLN A 466 10.04 -27.99 -1.82
CA GLN A 466 10.54 -26.92 -0.96
C GLN A 466 9.39 -26.03 -0.45
N TYR A 467 8.46 -25.65 -1.34
CA TYR A 467 7.35 -24.74 -1.03
C TYR A 467 6.14 -25.41 -0.38
N GLU A 468 5.92 -26.72 -0.57
CA GLU A 468 4.89 -27.46 0.16
C GLU A 468 5.22 -27.55 1.65
N GLY A 469 6.51 -27.62 2.00
CA GLY A 469 6.93 -27.60 3.40
C GLY A 469 6.86 -26.23 4.06
N ASN A 470 7.03 -25.14 3.30
CA ASN A 470 6.98 -23.76 3.80
C ASN A 470 6.46 -22.84 2.67
N PRO A 471 5.16 -22.49 2.64
CA PRO A 471 4.59 -21.58 1.66
C PRO A 471 5.33 -20.24 1.62
N TYR A 472 5.64 -19.76 0.41
CA TYR A 472 6.51 -18.60 0.21
C TYR A 472 6.03 -17.68 -0.92
N PRO A 473 6.19 -16.35 -0.80
CA PRO A 473 6.55 -15.60 0.42
C PRO A 473 5.35 -15.36 1.34
N GLN A 474 5.47 -15.42 2.67
CA GLN A 474 4.34 -15.08 3.53
C GLN A 474 4.19 -13.56 3.71
N TRP A 475 2.95 -13.06 3.72
CA TRP A 475 2.66 -11.63 3.84
C TRP A 475 1.32 -11.39 4.57
N LEU A 476 1.27 -10.40 5.45
CA LEU A 476 0.14 -10.23 6.37
C LEU A 476 -0.97 -9.31 5.84
N GLU A 477 -0.56 -8.29 5.08
CA GLU A 477 -1.41 -7.22 4.57
C GLU A 477 -0.90 -6.77 3.18
N LEU A 478 -1.81 -6.31 2.35
CA LEU A 478 -1.51 -5.79 1.02
C LEU A 478 -2.16 -4.41 0.85
N GLY A 479 -1.35 -3.43 0.43
CA GLY A 479 -1.86 -2.13 0.02
C GLY A 479 -2.55 -2.20 -1.33
N ILE A 480 -3.88 -2.30 -1.34
CA ILE A 480 -4.66 -2.30 -2.58
C ILE A 480 -4.63 -0.91 -3.21
N GLN A 481 -4.15 -0.85 -4.46
CA GLN A 481 -4.14 0.36 -5.25
C GLN A 481 -5.54 0.68 -5.78
N GLN A 482 -5.77 1.94 -6.15
CA GLN A 482 -7.01 2.34 -6.80
C GLN A 482 -7.16 1.60 -8.15
N PRO A 483 -8.38 1.15 -8.50
CA PRO A 483 -8.63 0.48 -9.77
C PRO A 483 -8.22 1.35 -10.97
N ARG A 484 -7.49 0.75 -11.93
CA ARG A 484 -7.05 1.40 -13.18
C ARG A 484 -6.94 0.35 -14.30
N SER A 485 -7.12 0.78 -15.54
CA SER A 485 -6.82 -0.08 -16.70
C SER A 485 -5.32 -0.32 -16.85
N LEU A 486 -4.95 -1.44 -17.48
CA LEU A 486 -3.55 -1.73 -17.79
C LEU A 486 -2.97 -0.65 -18.73
N GLY A 487 -3.78 -0.20 -19.70
CA GLY A 487 -3.38 0.86 -20.62
C GLY A 487 -3.08 2.20 -19.92
N THR A 488 -3.80 2.53 -18.85
CA THR A 488 -3.49 3.69 -18.01
C THR A 488 -2.16 3.52 -17.27
N ILE A 489 -1.90 2.33 -16.73
CA ILE A 489 -0.64 2.02 -16.03
C ILE A 489 0.55 2.14 -16.99
N LEU A 490 0.45 1.52 -18.17
CA LEU A 490 1.54 1.52 -19.16
C LEU A 490 1.82 2.91 -19.73
N ARG A 491 0.80 3.74 -19.99
CA ARG A 491 1.00 5.15 -20.38
C ARG A 491 1.72 5.95 -19.30
N GLY A 492 1.46 5.65 -18.03
CA GLY A 492 2.15 6.27 -16.90
C GLY A 492 3.61 5.85 -16.77
N LEU A 493 3.91 4.56 -17.00
CA LEU A 493 5.27 4.01 -16.92
C LEU A 493 6.13 4.36 -18.15
N PHE A 494 5.54 4.28 -19.35
CA PHE A 494 6.25 4.33 -20.63
C PHE A 494 5.61 5.33 -21.59
N GLN A 495 5.97 6.61 -21.44
CA GLN A 495 5.35 7.72 -22.19
C GLN A 495 5.50 7.63 -23.71
N LEU A 496 6.54 6.96 -24.21
CA LEU A 496 6.81 6.79 -25.65
C LEU A 496 6.29 5.47 -26.22
N PHE A 497 5.70 4.61 -25.38
CA PHE A 497 5.12 3.36 -25.84
C PHE A 497 3.70 3.62 -26.38
N ASP A 498 3.45 3.18 -27.61
CA ASP A 498 2.12 3.23 -28.21
C ASP A 498 1.25 2.11 -27.63
N VAL A 499 0.47 2.46 -26.60
CA VAL A 499 -0.32 1.50 -25.82
C VAL A 499 -1.53 1.04 -26.63
N PRO A 500 -1.67 -0.26 -26.92
CA PRO A 500 -2.83 -0.78 -27.64
C PRO A 500 -4.15 -0.49 -26.93
N ALA A 501 -5.16 -0.06 -27.69
CA ALA A 501 -6.46 0.34 -27.14
C ALA A 501 -7.16 -0.77 -26.33
N PHE A 502 -6.99 -2.04 -26.72
CA PHE A 502 -7.58 -3.18 -26.00
C PHE A 502 -7.08 -3.32 -24.56
N LEU A 503 -5.95 -2.69 -24.20
CA LEU A 503 -5.44 -2.67 -22.83
C LEU A 503 -6.21 -1.73 -21.89
N ASP A 504 -7.12 -0.91 -22.44
CA ASP A 504 -8.09 -0.15 -21.66
C ASP A 504 -9.40 -0.93 -21.40
N GLU A 505 -9.56 -2.11 -22.01
CA GLU A 505 -10.76 -2.95 -21.89
C GLU A 505 -10.60 -4.08 -20.86
N SER A 506 -11.70 -4.76 -20.54
CA SER A 506 -11.69 -5.98 -19.71
C SER A 506 -10.97 -7.11 -20.44
N MET A 507 -10.10 -7.84 -19.74
CA MET A 507 -9.28 -8.88 -20.34
C MET A 507 -9.09 -10.10 -19.43
N GLU A 508 -8.55 -11.19 -20.00
CA GLU A 508 -8.04 -12.32 -19.24
C GLU A 508 -6.54 -12.16 -18.99
N ILE A 509 -6.11 -12.32 -17.75
CA ILE A 509 -4.73 -12.10 -17.31
C ILE A 509 -4.18 -13.40 -16.75
N LEU A 510 -2.98 -13.79 -17.17
CA LEU A 510 -2.24 -14.89 -16.56
C LEU A 510 -1.16 -14.37 -15.61
N ILE A 511 -1.18 -14.84 -14.37
CA ILE A 511 -0.06 -14.70 -13.43
C ILE A 511 0.62 -16.07 -13.31
N ALA A 512 1.73 -16.23 -14.01
CA ALA A 512 2.49 -17.46 -14.07
C ALA A 512 3.51 -17.51 -12.92
N GLY A 513 3.29 -18.43 -11.97
CA GLY A 513 4.13 -18.54 -10.78
C GLY A 513 3.74 -17.54 -9.70
N CYS A 514 2.51 -17.64 -9.20
CA CYS A 514 1.97 -16.64 -8.28
C CYS A 514 2.44 -16.79 -6.83
N GLY A 515 3.13 -17.89 -6.47
CA GLY A 515 3.48 -18.21 -5.09
C GLY A 515 2.26 -18.15 -4.17
N THR A 516 2.41 -17.48 -3.04
CA THR A 516 1.33 -17.16 -2.07
C THR A 516 0.37 -16.05 -2.52
N GLY A 517 0.37 -15.68 -3.80
CA GLY A 517 -0.64 -14.84 -4.42
C GLY A 517 -0.48 -13.33 -4.23
N ARG A 518 0.59 -12.86 -3.58
CA ARG A 518 0.76 -11.41 -3.28
C ARG A 518 0.61 -10.52 -4.51
N HIS A 519 1.39 -10.80 -5.55
CA HIS A 519 1.34 -10.05 -6.81
C HIS A 519 0.05 -10.30 -7.57
N ALA A 520 -0.40 -11.57 -7.64
CA ALA A 520 -1.61 -11.92 -8.36
C ALA A 520 -2.87 -11.23 -7.82
N ILE A 521 -3.01 -11.17 -6.49
CA ILE A 521 -4.11 -10.47 -5.82
C ILE A 521 -3.99 -8.96 -6.03
N SER A 522 -2.78 -8.39 -6.01
CA SER A 522 -2.57 -6.97 -6.33
C SER A 522 -3.00 -6.63 -7.76
N VAL A 523 -2.65 -7.46 -8.74
CA VAL A 523 -3.07 -7.30 -10.14
C VAL A 523 -4.59 -7.40 -10.25
N ALA A 524 -5.20 -8.42 -9.63
CA ALA A 524 -6.66 -8.61 -9.65
C ALA A 524 -7.41 -7.43 -9.01
N ALA A 525 -6.92 -6.93 -7.86
CA ALA A 525 -7.52 -5.78 -7.18
C ALA A 525 -7.36 -4.46 -7.96
N THR A 526 -6.32 -4.34 -8.77
CA THR A 526 -6.08 -3.16 -9.62
C THR A 526 -6.96 -3.18 -10.88
N HIS A 527 -7.16 -4.38 -11.47
CA HIS A 527 -7.92 -4.57 -12.71
C HIS A 527 -9.28 -5.22 -12.41
N THR A 528 -10.16 -4.51 -11.69
CA THR A 528 -11.41 -5.07 -11.14
C THR A 528 -12.37 -5.65 -12.18
N ASP A 529 -12.31 -5.14 -13.42
CA ASP A 529 -13.17 -5.61 -14.52
C ASP A 529 -12.56 -6.79 -15.30
N SER A 530 -11.30 -7.15 -15.03
CA SER A 530 -10.59 -8.24 -15.71
C SER A 530 -10.63 -9.54 -14.89
N LYS A 531 -10.43 -10.67 -15.56
CA LYS A 531 -10.34 -12.00 -14.90
C LYS A 531 -8.89 -12.42 -14.82
N VAL A 532 -8.44 -12.82 -13.63
CA VAL A 532 -7.07 -13.27 -13.39
C VAL A 532 -7.04 -14.78 -13.18
N LEU A 533 -6.25 -15.49 -13.98
CA LEU A 533 -5.83 -16.86 -13.71
C LEU A 533 -4.44 -16.82 -13.08
N ALA A 534 -4.32 -17.30 -11.86
CA ALA A 534 -3.05 -17.38 -11.13
C ALA A 534 -2.66 -18.85 -10.95
N ILE A 535 -1.43 -19.19 -11.35
CA ILE A 535 -0.94 -20.56 -11.34
C ILE A 535 0.33 -20.69 -10.51
N ASP A 536 0.48 -21.81 -9.81
CA ASP A 536 1.71 -22.17 -9.09
C ASP A 536 1.85 -23.69 -8.97
N LEU A 537 3.06 -24.17 -8.65
CA LEU A 537 3.35 -25.59 -8.43
C LEU A 537 2.82 -26.07 -7.06
N SER A 538 2.86 -25.21 -6.05
CA SER A 538 2.60 -25.56 -4.65
C SER A 538 1.13 -25.34 -4.27
N LYS A 539 0.45 -26.42 -3.87
CA LYS A 539 -0.92 -26.31 -3.33
C LYS A 539 -0.94 -25.57 -2.01
N SER A 540 0.08 -25.74 -1.17
CA SER A 540 0.17 -25.01 0.10
C SER A 540 0.29 -23.49 -0.13
N SER A 541 1.09 -23.05 -1.11
CA SER A 541 1.18 -21.63 -1.51
C SER A 541 -0.15 -21.11 -2.07
N LEU A 542 -0.81 -21.88 -2.93
CA LEU A 542 -2.10 -21.50 -3.51
C LEU A 542 -3.23 -21.46 -2.48
N ALA A 543 -3.25 -22.36 -1.49
CA ALA A 543 -4.25 -22.34 -0.43
C ALA A 543 -4.13 -21.09 0.46
N TYR A 544 -2.89 -20.71 0.78
CA TYR A 544 -2.61 -19.42 1.42
C TYR A 544 -3.12 -18.25 0.57
N ALA A 545 -2.82 -18.26 -0.74
CA ALA A 545 -3.27 -17.23 -1.68
C ALA A 545 -4.80 -17.09 -1.72
N ILE A 546 -5.52 -18.22 -1.78
CA ILE A 546 -6.98 -18.26 -1.76
C ILE A 546 -7.50 -17.62 -0.47
N ARG A 547 -7.02 -18.05 0.71
CA ARG A 547 -7.43 -17.48 2.00
C ARG A 547 -7.19 -15.96 2.06
N MET A 548 -6.04 -15.50 1.55
CA MET A 548 -5.72 -14.08 1.53
C MET A 548 -6.58 -13.28 0.54
N SER A 549 -6.93 -13.85 -0.61
CA SER A 549 -7.87 -13.24 -1.56
C SER A 549 -9.27 -13.11 -0.97
N GLU A 550 -9.74 -14.12 -0.21
CA GLU A 550 -11.00 -14.09 0.54
C GLU A 550 -10.98 -12.97 1.59
N LYS A 551 -9.92 -12.90 2.41
CA LYS A 551 -9.71 -11.83 3.42
C LYS A 551 -9.79 -10.44 2.81
N LEU A 552 -9.21 -10.25 1.62
CA LEU A 552 -9.17 -8.96 0.92
C LEU A 552 -10.38 -8.71 0.01
N HIS A 553 -11.35 -9.63 -0.03
CA HIS A 553 -12.55 -9.53 -0.88
C HIS A 553 -12.26 -9.41 -2.38
N VAL A 554 -11.13 -9.97 -2.85
CA VAL A 554 -10.74 -9.96 -4.27
C VAL A 554 -11.29 -11.22 -4.94
N ARG A 555 -12.32 -11.06 -5.77
CA ARG A 555 -13.12 -12.18 -6.32
C ARG A 555 -12.90 -12.48 -7.81
N ASN A 556 -12.23 -11.60 -8.52
CA ASN A 556 -11.96 -11.73 -9.96
C ASN A 556 -10.69 -12.56 -10.27
N ILE A 557 -10.22 -13.36 -9.31
CA ILE A 557 -9.03 -14.21 -9.42
C ILE A 557 -9.39 -15.68 -9.22
N THR A 558 -8.79 -16.55 -10.02
CA THR A 558 -8.91 -18.00 -9.92
C THR A 558 -7.52 -18.62 -9.77
N PHE A 559 -7.34 -19.43 -8.73
CA PHE A 559 -6.09 -20.13 -8.46
C PHE A 559 -6.12 -21.57 -8.99
N ARG A 560 -5.05 -22.02 -9.64
CA ARG A 560 -4.89 -23.39 -10.16
C ARG A 560 -3.47 -23.91 -9.94
N GLN A 561 -3.35 -25.21 -9.70
CA GLN A 561 -2.05 -25.86 -9.68
C GLN A 561 -1.60 -26.15 -11.12
N GLY A 562 -0.36 -25.83 -11.45
CA GLY A 562 0.19 -26.17 -12.76
C GLY A 562 1.69 -25.88 -12.87
N ASP A 563 2.33 -26.57 -13.79
CA ASP A 563 3.71 -26.36 -14.21
C ASP A 563 3.72 -25.53 -15.49
N ILE A 564 4.49 -24.44 -15.50
CA ILE A 564 4.66 -23.57 -16.66
C ILE A 564 5.17 -24.37 -17.86
N LEU A 565 6.06 -25.35 -17.66
CA LEU A 565 6.63 -26.15 -18.75
C LEU A 565 5.59 -27.02 -19.47
N ALA A 566 4.48 -27.35 -18.80
CA ALA A 566 3.40 -28.19 -19.34
C ALA A 566 2.19 -27.39 -19.85
N LEU A 567 2.20 -26.05 -19.76
CA LEU A 567 1.07 -25.23 -20.22
C LEU A 567 0.90 -25.24 -21.74
N SER A 568 1.92 -25.63 -22.51
CA SER A 568 1.83 -25.75 -23.97
C SER A 568 0.76 -26.75 -24.41
N ASP A 569 0.36 -27.67 -23.53
CA ASP A 569 -0.62 -28.72 -23.81
C ASP A 569 -2.06 -28.26 -23.53
N THR A 570 -2.25 -26.98 -23.22
CA THR A 570 -3.55 -26.36 -22.94
C THR A 570 -3.97 -25.42 -24.07
N ASP A 571 -5.27 -25.18 -24.20
CA ASP A 571 -5.84 -24.21 -25.16
C ASP A 571 -5.86 -22.76 -24.62
N LEU A 572 -5.05 -22.46 -23.59
CA LEU A 572 -5.06 -21.16 -22.94
C LEU A 572 -4.39 -20.09 -23.81
N SER A 573 -4.94 -18.86 -23.80
CA SER A 573 -4.36 -17.72 -24.50
C SER A 573 -4.71 -16.40 -23.82
N PHE A 574 -3.73 -15.51 -23.68
CA PHE A 574 -3.89 -14.28 -22.88
C PHE A 574 -3.35 -13.03 -23.59
N PRO A 575 -4.04 -11.88 -23.51
CA PRO A 575 -3.50 -10.58 -23.93
C PRO A 575 -2.45 -10.00 -22.96
N TYR A 576 -2.49 -10.41 -21.68
CA TYR A 576 -1.52 -9.99 -20.66
C TYR A 576 -1.03 -11.20 -19.84
N ILE A 577 0.30 -11.34 -19.75
CA ILE A 577 0.96 -12.34 -18.91
C ILE A 577 1.99 -11.67 -17.98
N GLU A 578 1.96 -12.01 -16.70
CA GLU A 578 3.01 -11.64 -15.75
C GLU A 578 3.70 -12.89 -15.22
N CYS A 579 5.03 -12.89 -15.22
CA CYS A 579 5.85 -13.95 -14.64
C CYS A 579 7.02 -13.33 -13.88
N SER A 580 6.84 -13.19 -12.56
CA SER A 580 7.81 -12.58 -11.66
C SER A 580 8.22 -13.60 -10.59
N GLY A 581 9.53 -13.85 -10.43
CA GLY A 581 10.00 -14.75 -9.36
C GLY A 581 10.12 -16.23 -9.71
N VAL A 582 9.96 -16.65 -10.98
CA VAL A 582 9.92 -18.09 -11.33
C VAL A 582 10.89 -18.52 -12.43
N LEU A 583 10.99 -17.80 -13.54
CA LEU A 583 11.81 -18.22 -14.68
C LEU A 583 13.28 -18.48 -14.29
N HIS A 584 13.82 -17.68 -13.37
CA HIS A 584 15.19 -17.82 -12.90
C HIS A 584 15.43 -19.00 -11.97
N HIS A 585 14.40 -19.74 -11.55
CA HIS A 585 14.55 -20.96 -10.75
C HIS A 585 14.40 -22.25 -11.57
N MET A 586 14.07 -22.14 -12.86
CA MET A 586 13.97 -23.29 -13.78
C MET A 586 15.36 -23.77 -14.22
N GLU A 587 15.50 -25.05 -14.58
CA GLU A 587 16.73 -25.57 -15.20
C GLU A 587 17.07 -24.86 -16.52
N ASN A 588 16.04 -24.58 -17.33
CA ASN A 588 16.13 -23.83 -18.57
C ASN A 588 15.11 -22.68 -18.57
N PRO A 589 15.50 -21.48 -18.08
CA PRO A 589 14.60 -20.32 -18.03
C PRO A 589 13.97 -19.96 -19.39
N LEU A 590 14.71 -20.13 -20.49
CA LEU A 590 14.23 -19.80 -21.83
C LEU A 590 13.15 -20.78 -22.31
N ALA A 591 13.17 -22.03 -21.86
CA ALA A 591 12.13 -23.00 -22.18
C ALA A 591 10.79 -22.59 -21.56
N GLY A 592 10.77 -22.25 -20.27
CA GLY A 592 9.56 -21.74 -19.61
C GLY A 592 9.08 -20.42 -20.23
N TRP A 593 9.99 -19.49 -20.51
CA TRP A 593 9.63 -18.23 -21.16
C TRP A 593 9.03 -18.46 -22.56
N LYS A 594 9.57 -19.40 -23.33
CA LYS A 594 9.02 -19.79 -24.64
C LYS A 594 7.60 -20.33 -24.53
N VAL A 595 7.27 -21.12 -23.51
CA VAL A 595 5.90 -21.59 -23.28
C VAL A 595 4.97 -20.40 -23.04
N LEU A 596 5.36 -19.47 -22.15
CA LEU A 596 4.56 -18.26 -21.87
C LEU A 596 4.34 -17.39 -23.11
N VAL A 597 5.37 -17.22 -23.96
CA VAL A 597 5.22 -16.51 -25.25
C VAL A 597 4.28 -17.24 -26.19
N GLY A 598 4.21 -18.57 -26.14
CA GLY A 598 3.23 -19.38 -26.87
C GLY A 598 1.78 -19.03 -26.49
N LEU A 599 1.52 -18.80 -25.20
CA LEU A 599 0.21 -18.43 -24.68
C LEU A 599 -0.14 -16.95 -24.92
N LEU A 600 0.85 -16.07 -25.10
CA LEU A 600 0.65 -14.65 -25.31
C LEU A 600 0.03 -14.36 -26.68
N GLN A 601 -1.04 -13.58 -26.74
CA GLN A 601 -1.68 -13.18 -28.00
C GLN A 601 -0.79 -12.24 -28.82
N PRO A 602 -0.92 -12.20 -30.16
CA PRO A 602 -0.25 -11.20 -31.00
C PRO A 602 -0.56 -9.77 -30.53
N GLY A 603 0.45 -8.91 -30.41
CA GLY A 603 0.31 -7.56 -29.84
C GLY A 603 0.13 -7.53 -28.32
N GLY A 604 -0.02 -8.68 -27.66
CA GLY A 604 -0.13 -8.82 -26.21
C GLY A 604 1.16 -8.41 -25.50
N VAL A 605 1.03 -8.01 -24.24
CA VAL A 605 2.13 -7.53 -23.41
C VAL A 605 2.45 -8.53 -22.30
N MET A 606 3.70 -8.55 -21.86
CA MET A 606 4.09 -9.34 -20.70
C MET A 606 5.09 -8.61 -19.80
N LYS A 607 4.94 -8.84 -18.48
CA LYS A 607 5.87 -8.36 -17.45
C LYS A 607 6.70 -9.55 -16.94
N ILE A 608 8.02 -9.39 -16.99
CA ILE A 608 8.98 -10.42 -16.59
C ILE A 608 9.90 -9.88 -15.48
N ALA A 609 10.22 -10.73 -14.50
CA ALA A 609 11.26 -10.42 -13.51
C ALA A 609 12.39 -11.47 -13.43
N LEU A 610 13.63 -10.99 -13.45
CA LEU A 610 14.84 -11.83 -13.46
C LEU A 610 15.91 -11.26 -12.50
N TYR A 611 16.65 -12.13 -11.83
CA TYR A 611 17.75 -11.71 -10.96
C TYR A 611 18.95 -11.16 -11.75
N SER A 612 19.51 -10.04 -11.30
CA SER A 612 20.76 -9.46 -11.84
C SER A 612 22.00 -10.18 -11.30
N GLU A 613 22.92 -10.60 -12.17
CA GLU A 613 24.23 -11.14 -11.75
C GLU A 613 25.00 -10.12 -10.91
N LYS A 614 25.00 -8.83 -11.32
CA LYS A 614 25.75 -7.77 -10.62
C LYS A 614 25.15 -7.50 -9.24
N ALA A 615 23.82 -7.34 -9.16
CA ALA A 615 23.17 -7.00 -7.90
C ALA A 615 23.11 -8.18 -6.91
N ARG A 616 23.21 -9.43 -7.39
CA ARG A 616 23.24 -10.65 -6.55
C ARG A 616 24.66 -11.09 -6.14
N PHE A 617 25.68 -10.28 -6.39
CA PHE A 617 27.07 -10.64 -6.10
C PHE A 617 27.32 -11.06 -4.64
N SER A 618 26.72 -10.36 -3.67
CA SER A 618 26.82 -10.72 -2.25
C SER A 618 26.20 -12.07 -1.91
N VAL A 619 25.04 -12.37 -2.52
CA VAL A 619 24.32 -13.62 -2.34
C VAL A 619 25.13 -14.79 -2.92
N LYS A 620 25.70 -14.61 -4.12
CA LYS A 620 26.59 -15.59 -4.75
C LYS A 620 27.75 -15.98 -3.84
N ASN A 621 28.52 -15.01 -3.35
CA ASN A 621 29.68 -15.27 -2.48
C ASN A 621 29.26 -15.94 -1.16
N THR A 622 28.07 -15.62 -0.65
CA THR A 622 27.53 -16.22 0.57
C THR A 622 27.13 -17.68 0.33
N ARG A 623 26.52 -17.99 -0.81
CA ARG A 623 26.19 -19.38 -1.20
C ARG A 623 27.43 -20.24 -1.39
N GLU A 624 28.49 -19.70 -1.98
CA GLU A 624 29.79 -20.38 -2.08
C GLU A 624 30.37 -20.68 -0.68
N TYR A 625 30.33 -19.69 0.23
CA TYR A 625 30.72 -19.90 1.63
C TYR A 625 29.91 -20.99 2.31
N ILE A 626 28.58 -21.00 2.13
CA ILE A 626 27.66 -22.01 2.67
C ILE A 626 28.04 -23.41 2.20
N ALA A 627 28.25 -23.57 0.89
CA ALA A 627 28.65 -24.85 0.29
C ALA A 627 29.99 -25.35 0.86
N THR A 628 31.00 -24.48 0.99
CA THR A 628 32.29 -24.87 1.58
C THR A 628 32.25 -25.13 3.09
N SER A 629 31.28 -24.54 3.79
CA SER A 629 31.15 -24.66 5.25
C SER A 629 30.28 -25.86 5.68
N GLY A 630 29.62 -26.53 4.74
CA GLY A 630 28.81 -27.72 4.99
C GLY A 630 27.49 -27.44 5.73
N PHE A 631 26.91 -26.25 5.58
CA PHE A 631 25.57 -25.99 6.10
C PHE A 631 24.50 -26.60 5.19
N ASP A 632 23.57 -27.35 5.79
CA ASP A 632 22.42 -27.92 5.08
C ASP A 632 21.22 -26.95 5.05
N PRO A 633 20.25 -27.14 4.12
CA PRO A 633 19.08 -26.29 4.00
C PRO A 633 17.98 -26.55 5.05
N THR A 634 18.25 -27.38 6.08
CA THR A 634 17.26 -27.63 7.15
C THR A 634 17.13 -26.41 8.06
N PRO A 635 16.02 -26.28 8.83
CA PRO A 635 15.88 -25.18 9.77
C PRO A 635 17.06 -25.05 10.76
N LYS A 636 17.63 -26.17 11.19
CA LYS A 636 18.81 -26.19 12.07
C LYS A 636 20.07 -25.68 11.35
N GLY A 637 20.30 -26.11 10.12
CA GLY A 637 21.42 -25.68 9.28
C GLY A 637 21.36 -24.18 8.98
N ILE A 638 20.18 -23.67 8.58
CA ILE A 638 19.94 -22.24 8.33
C ILE A 638 20.21 -21.40 9.59
N ARG A 639 19.64 -21.77 10.74
CA ARG A 639 19.88 -21.08 12.03
C ARG A 639 21.36 -21.05 12.40
N ALA A 640 22.08 -22.15 12.18
CA ALA A 640 23.52 -22.23 12.46
C ALA A 640 24.33 -21.34 11.51
N CYS A 641 23.97 -21.31 10.23
CA CYS A 641 24.59 -20.44 9.22
C CYS A 641 24.41 -18.96 9.56
N ARG A 642 23.16 -18.52 9.80
CA ARG A 642 22.82 -17.13 10.15
C ARG A 642 23.66 -16.62 11.31
N ARG A 643 23.77 -17.42 12.36
CA ARG A 643 24.56 -17.10 13.56
C ARG A 643 26.04 -16.87 13.24
N LYS A 644 26.64 -17.68 12.35
CA LYS A 644 28.03 -17.47 11.93
C LYS A 644 28.17 -16.18 11.13
N ILE A 645 27.25 -15.92 10.18
CA ILE A 645 27.25 -14.71 9.35
C ILE A 645 27.11 -13.45 10.20
N MET A 646 26.15 -13.40 11.13
CA MET A 646 25.93 -12.25 12.01
C MET A 646 27.16 -11.89 12.88
N LYS A 647 27.96 -12.88 13.25
CA LYS A 647 29.19 -12.71 14.05
C LYS A 647 30.42 -12.27 13.25
N MET A 648 30.34 -12.22 11.92
CA MET A 648 31.44 -11.73 11.09
C MET A 648 31.65 -10.22 11.30
N GLY A 649 32.84 -9.72 10.96
CA GLY A 649 33.11 -8.27 10.97
C GLY A 649 32.32 -7.55 9.87
N ASP A 650 31.97 -6.28 10.09
CA ASP A 650 31.10 -5.49 9.18
C ASP A 650 31.65 -5.29 7.78
N LYS A 651 32.98 -5.41 7.62
CA LYS A 651 33.66 -5.34 6.32
C LYS A 651 33.61 -6.66 5.54
N ASN A 652 33.11 -7.74 6.12
CA ASN A 652 33.02 -9.02 5.43
C ASN A 652 31.88 -8.99 4.38
N PRO A 653 32.16 -9.25 3.10
CA PRO A 653 31.13 -9.24 2.04
C PRO A 653 29.96 -10.19 2.31
N ILE A 654 30.21 -11.32 2.97
CA ILE A 654 29.20 -12.32 3.33
C ILE A 654 28.19 -11.73 4.32
N LYS A 655 28.64 -10.88 5.25
CA LYS A 655 27.74 -10.24 6.24
C LYS A 655 26.74 -9.29 5.59
N SER A 656 26.98 -8.80 4.38
CA SER A 656 26.06 -7.87 3.72
C SER A 656 24.65 -8.45 3.51
N VAL A 657 24.48 -9.77 3.46
CA VAL A 657 23.16 -10.42 3.38
C VAL A 657 22.29 -10.17 4.61
N THR A 658 22.86 -9.79 5.76
CA THR A 658 22.07 -9.41 6.94
C THR A 658 21.32 -8.08 6.77
N LYS A 659 21.60 -7.33 5.69
CA LYS A 659 20.83 -6.12 5.32
C LYS A 659 19.56 -6.44 4.55
N TRP A 660 19.43 -7.67 4.06
CA TRP A 660 18.29 -8.11 3.25
C TRP A 660 17.19 -8.59 4.18
N LYS A 661 15.95 -8.15 3.92
CA LYS A 661 14.79 -8.57 4.71
C LYS A 661 14.66 -10.09 4.74
N ASP A 662 14.91 -10.73 3.61
CA ASP A 662 14.80 -12.18 3.41
C ASP A 662 15.67 -12.97 4.40
N PHE A 663 16.72 -12.38 4.96
CA PHE A 663 17.55 -13.02 5.97
C PHE A 663 16.83 -13.28 7.31
N TYR A 664 15.63 -12.74 7.53
CA TYR A 664 14.94 -12.72 8.82
C TYR A 664 13.64 -13.54 8.88
N SER A 665 13.30 -14.31 7.84
CA SER A 665 12.27 -15.36 7.91
C SER A 665 12.78 -16.66 7.30
N LEU A 666 12.31 -17.80 7.79
CA LEU A 666 12.97 -19.08 7.50
C LEU A 666 12.88 -19.46 6.02
N SER A 667 11.70 -19.28 5.41
CA SER A 667 11.48 -19.55 3.99
C SER A 667 12.23 -18.54 3.11
N GLU A 668 12.13 -17.24 3.39
CA GLU A 668 12.87 -16.21 2.63
C GLU A 668 14.39 -16.40 2.77
N CYS A 669 14.90 -16.82 3.93
CA CYS A 669 16.33 -17.03 4.12
C CYS A 669 16.80 -18.28 3.37
N ARG A 670 15.97 -19.33 3.32
CA ARG A 670 16.23 -20.52 2.51
C ARG A 670 16.26 -20.17 1.03
N ASP A 671 15.28 -19.41 0.55
CA ASP A 671 15.22 -18.96 -0.83
C ASP A 671 16.42 -18.05 -1.18
N LEU A 672 16.79 -17.14 -0.28
CA LEU A 672 17.95 -16.28 -0.48
C LEU A 672 19.27 -17.08 -0.52
N LEU A 673 19.51 -18.00 0.41
CA LEU A 673 20.86 -18.53 0.68
C LEU A 673 21.04 -20.03 0.42
N PHE A 674 19.96 -20.78 0.25
CA PHE A 674 19.97 -22.24 0.15
C PHE A 674 19.12 -22.76 -1.02
N HIS A 675 18.66 -21.89 -1.92
CA HIS A 675 17.82 -22.29 -3.04
C HIS A 675 18.54 -23.32 -3.93
N VAL A 676 17.79 -24.35 -4.33
CA VAL A 676 18.31 -25.48 -5.11
C VAL A 676 18.82 -25.07 -6.49
N GLN A 677 18.18 -24.08 -7.12
CA GLN A 677 18.47 -23.62 -8.47
C GLN A 677 18.26 -22.10 -8.62
N GLU A 678 19.28 -21.35 -9.03
CA GLU A 678 19.11 -19.92 -9.36
C GLU A 678 19.97 -19.55 -10.56
N HIS A 679 19.32 -19.06 -11.60
CA HIS A 679 19.91 -18.36 -12.72
C HIS A 679 19.94 -16.86 -12.43
N ARG A 680 21.01 -16.23 -12.85
CA ARG A 680 21.16 -14.77 -12.83
C ARG A 680 21.43 -14.34 -14.26
N PHE A 681 21.02 -13.12 -14.56
CA PHE A 681 21.04 -12.58 -15.91
C PHE A 681 21.89 -11.32 -15.96
N ASN A 682 22.52 -11.11 -17.11
CA ASN A 682 23.00 -9.83 -17.56
C ASN A 682 22.03 -9.25 -18.59
N ILE A 683 22.13 -7.94 -18.82
CA ILE A 683 21.27 -7.24 -19.78
C ILE A 683 21.46 -7.75 -21.22
N ASP A 684 22.67 -8.17 -21.58
CA ASP A 684 22.96 -8.86 -22.84
C ASP A 684 22.16 -10.17 -22.99
N GLU A 685 22.04 -10.97 -21.93
CA GLU A 685 21.29 -12.23 -21.96
C GLU A 685 19.79 -11.98 -22.11
N ILE A 686 19.26 -10.93 -21.45
CA ILE A 686 17.88 -10.47 -21.63
C ILE A 686 17.65 -10.05 -23.10
N ARG A 687 18.57 -9.27 -23.69
CA ARG A 687 18.49 -8.85 -25.09
C ARG A 687 18.45 -10.05 -26.05
N ASN A 688 19.31 -11.05 -25.80
CA ASN A 688 19.37 -12.27 -26.60
C ASN A 688 18.08 -13.09 -26.48
N ALA A 689 17.55 -13.24 -25.26
CA ALA A 689 16.29 -13.94 -25.02
C ALA A 689 15.10 -13.25 -25.71
N LEU A 690 14.98 -11.92 -25.60
CA LEU A 690 13.95 -11.13 -26.30
C LEU A 690 14.02 -11.33 -27.82
N THR A 691 15.23 -11.31 -28.39
CA THR A 691 15.44 -11.55 -29.82
C THR A 691 15.02 -12.96 -30.23
N ALA A 692 15.45 -13.98 -29.48
CA ALA A 692 15.12 -15.38 -29.74
C ALA A 692 13.62 -15.67 -29.66
N LEU A 693 12.92 -14.96 -28.76
CA LEU A 693 11.47 -15.08 -28.54
C LEU A 693 10.63 -14.13 -29.39
N LYS A 694 11.25 -13.27 -30.21
CA LYS A 694 10.58 -12.25 -31.03
C LYS A 694 9.70 -11.29 -30.20
N LEU A 695 10.26 -10.84 -29.08
CA LEU A 695 9.63 -9.88 -28.18
C LEU A 695 10.28 -8.50 -28.34
N ASN A 696 9.44 -7.47 -28.43
CA ASN A 696 9.87 -6.08 -28.44
C ASN A 696 9.99 -5.59 -26.99
N PHE A 697 11.15 -5.05 -26.62
CA PHE A 697 11.34 -4.44 -25.31
C PHE A 697 10.54 -3.14 -25.18
N ILE A 698 9.77 -2.98 -24.11
CA ILE A 698 9.03 -1.75 -23.81
C ILE A 698 9.82 -0.86 -22.85
N GLY A 699 10.37 -1.43 -21.77
CA GLY A 699 11.11 -0.67 -20.76
C GLY A 699 11.24 -1.40 -19.43
N PHE A 700 12.16 -0.92 -18.58
CA PHE A 700 12.27 -1.35 -17.18
C PHE A 700 11.27 -0.60 -16.30
N GLU A 701 10.61 -1.32 -15.39
CA GLU A 701 9.83 -0.74 -14.31
C GLU A 701 10.76 -0.44 -13.13
N LEU A 702 10.96 0.86 -12.83
CA LEU A 702 11.95 1.31 -11.86
C LEU A 702 11.30 1.56 -10.50
N GLY A 703 11.85 0.92 -9.45
CA GLY A 703 11.36 1.11 -8.07
C GLY A 703 11.75 2.45 -7.43
N ASN A 704 12.73 3.17 -8.00
CA ASN A 704 13.19 4.47 -7.51
C ASN A 704 13.02 5.54 -8.61
N PRO A 705 12.16 6.56 -8.40
CA PRO A 705 11.94 7.64 -9.36
C PRO A 705 13.20 8.40 -9.76
N THR A 706 14.21 8.47 -8.89
CA THR A 706 15.48 9.15 -9.16
C THR A 706 16.33 8.42 -10.21
N THR A 707 16.22 7.09 -10.31
CA THR A 707 16.98 6.28 -11.28
C THR A 707 16.73 6.74 -12.71
N ALA A 708 15.47 7.01 -13.07
CA ALA A 708 15.10 7.49 -14.40
C ALA A 708 15.74 8.86 -14.72
N SER A 709 15.80 9.76 -13.75
CA SER A 709 16.41 11.08 -13.91
C SER A 709 17.93 10.97 -14.11
N ILE A 710 18.60 10.14 -13.31
CA ILE A 710 20.03 9.89 -13.42
C ILE A 710 20.35 9.22 -14.77
N TYR A 711 19.54 8.25 -15.19
CA TYR A 711 19.69 7.59 -16.49
C TYR A 711 19.64 8.59 -17.64
N ARG A 712 18.59 9.42 -17.72
CA ARG A 712 18.43 10.41 -18.80
C ARG A 712 19.53 11.47 -18.82
N LYS A 713 20.16 11.76 -17.67
CA LYS A 713 21.32 12.66 -17.60
C LYS A 713 22.56 12.04 -18.26
N HIS A 714 22.76 10.73 -18.11
CA HIS A 714 23.87 10.01 -18.74
C HIS A 714 23.60 9.69 -20.21
N PHE A 715 22.34 9.45 -20.58
CA PHE A 715 21.92 9.04 -21.91
C PHE A 715 20.78 9.92 -22.45
N PRO A 716 21.05 11.20 -22.79
CA PRO A 716 20.02 12.15 -23.22
C PRO A 716 19.34 11.75 -24.54
N ASP A 717 20.01 10.98 -25.39
CA ASP A 717 19.49 10.52 -26.68
C ASP A 717 18.49 9.35 -26.58
N ASP A 718 18.38 8.70 -25.41
CA ASP A 718 17.45 7.60 -25.13
C ASP A 718 16.40 8.04 -24.09
N THR A 719 15.59 9.05 -24.46
CA THR A 719 14.57 9.63 -23.59
C THR A 719 13.51 8.60 -23.15
N GLY A 720 13.23 7.62 -24.01
CA GLY A 720 12.33 6.49 -23.78
C GLY A 720 12.91 5.40 -22.87
N MET A 721 14.21 5.39 -22.62
CA MET A 721 14.91 4.40 -21.81
C MET A 721 14.75 2.96 -22.35
N VAL A 722 14.72 2.82 -23.68
CA VAL A 722 14.48 1.53 -24.36
C VAL A 722 15.78 0.86 -24.84
N ASN A 723 16.92 1.54 -24.74
CA ASN A 723 18.19 1.02 -25.22
C ASN A 723 18.88 0.14 -24.17
N LEU A 724 18.80 -1.18 -24.35
CA LEU A 724 19.42 -2.16 -23.44
C LEU A 724 20.95 -2.03 -23.34
N ALA A 725 21.66 -1.55 -24.38
CA ALA A 725 23.11 -1.35 -24.30
C ALA A 725 23.47 -0.13 -23.41
N TYR A 726 22.60 0.86 -23.32
CA TYR A 726 22.76 1.99 -22.39
C TYR A 726 22.44 1.57 -20.96
N TRP A 727 21.41 0.74 -20.76
CA TRP A 727 21.13 0.14 -19.46
C TRP A 727 22.29 -0.73 -18.93
N GLU A 728 22.97 -1.46 -19.80
CA GLU A 728 24.15 -2.25 -19.42
C GLU A 728 25.30 -1.37 -18.91
N LYS A 729 25.56 -0.25 -19.61
CA LYS A 729 26.52 0.76 -19.15
C LYS A 729 26.06 1.41 -17.85
N PHE A 730 24.77 1.71 -17.73
CA PHE A 730 24.19 2.31 -16.53
C PHE A 730 24.37 1.43 -15.31
N GLU A 731 24.00 0.16 -15.40
CA GLU A 731 24.17 -0.81 -14.31
C GLU A 731 25.66 -1.03 -13.99
N GLY A 732 26.55 -0.90 -14.98
CA GLY A 732 28.00 -0.88 -14.73
C GLY A 732 28.45 0.28 -13.83
N MET A 733 27.81 1.46 -13.94
CA MET A 733 28.07 2.62 -13.08
C MET A 733 27.33 2.53 -11.73
N TYR A 734 26.17 1.89 -11.71
CA TYR A 734 25.29 1.76 -10.55
C TYR A 734 24.87 0.29 -10.34
N PRO A 735 25.75 -0.57 -9.79
CA PRO A 735 25.51 -2.03 -9.72
C PRO A 735 24.27 -2.46 -8.93
N ASP A 736 23.83 -1.63 -7.98
CA ASP A 736 22.66 -1.91 -7.14
C ASP A 736 21.33 -1.48 -7.79
N THR A 737 21.34 -0.97 -9.02
CA THR A 737 20.14 -0.48 -9.73
C THR A 737 19.00 -1.51 -9.74
N PHE A 738 19.35 -2.79 -9.91
CA PHE A 738 18.41 -3.90 -9.99
C PHE A 738 18.54 -4.88 -8.80
N ALA A 739 18.84 -4.36 -7.60
CA ALA A 739 18.93 -5.16 -6.37
C ALA A 739 17.67 -5.99 -6.08
N ASN A 740 16.50 -5.47 -6.44
CA ASN A 740 15.20 -6.14 -6.27
C ASN A 740 14.76 -7.00 -7.47
N MET A 741 15.64 -7.26 -8.45
CA MET A 741 15.41 -7.85 -9.80
C MET A 741 15.30 -6.82 -10.93
N TYR A 742 15.67 -7.25 -12.14
CA TYR A 742 15.19 -6.63 -13.36
C TYR A 742 13.69 -6.86 -13.45
N GLN A 743 12.88 -5.81 -13.41
CA GLN A 743 11.46 -5.88 -13.75
C GLN A 743 11.27 -5.13 -15.06
N PHE A 744 10.78 -5.80 -16.09
CA PHE A 744 10.62 -5.18 -17.40
C PHE A 744 9.40 -5.68 -18.16
N TRP A 745 8.99 -4.84 -19.11
CA TRP A 745 7.85 -5.07 -19.97
C TRP A 745 8.32 -5.34 -21.39
N CYS A 746 7.63 -6.24 -22.07
CA CYS A 746 7.85 -6.52 -23.48
C CYS A 746 6.54 -6.89 -24.20
N GLN A 747 6.52 -6.74 -25.51
CA GLN A 747 5.35 -6.98 -26.36
C GLN A 747 5.65 -8.07 -27.38
N LYS A 748 4.67 -8.95 -27.63
CA LYS A 748 4.73 -9.89 -28.75
C LYS A 748 4.50 -9.17 -30.07
N ALA A 749 5.44 -9.35 -31.00
CA ALA A 749 5.37 -8.78 -32.34
C ALA A 749 4.14 -9.22 -33.14
#